data_AF-A0A1F8FL69-F1
#
_entry.id   AF-A0A1F8FL69-F1
#
_cell.length_a   1.000
_cell.length_b   1.000
_cell.length_c   1.000
_cell.angle_alpha   90.00
_cell.angle_beta   90.00
_cell.angle_gamma   90.00
#
_symmetry.space_group_name_H-M   'P 1'
#
loop_
_entity.id
_entity.type
_entity.pdbx_description
1 polymer ?
#
loop_
_entity_poly.entity_id
_entity_poly.type
_entity_poly.pdbx_seq_one_letter_code
_entity_poly.pdbx_strand_id
1 'polypeptide(L)'
;MRSILEEKFNKHVKNELVYDFDISETGLYVIEISSQANGWLQNTLKLISFFQDDDLAVKIDNKEFPKLSGKRGLFDGEAAWNGNKLKGRSQINVFFIHLDAGKHTLRFIADQSPFLETVRIYQATNEQNIVFEPVKNYQIESGNRRPWLIFILVELDLERLKIQASADQKQGDDDDLQLKISGERQINDIPKSHKYWYWCGRVLKGQSRTFDKKFNLAAGLNYIELWADNTPTLEKVELTLAKNHDNLRSTIDIVIYTYRGVYGNEDYNRYDTLIKDVVYYWNNEFLNDTDPPKQPLDPNLVKAILYQESRVGYYSGAEVNIMQIGNSGDLSLETLKGELPEYWIHNGEQIRLEYPDAKIETVKDSIFWGVRWLYHKAQNVSQNDPNRRIWVTWKEAVERYGPPSAQQEYVNSVWDIYKNGIKKEASNLIKLWLIILVATLSFFSFAKISNEIHAFKVTTLDYFASERHRQIQNIETKYYKNTGLILGIIEWEKDWWEDLRVGIFRDKNISWIEIEEPPSEQSILFARFIELSGFSNPILEVYGITHVGHGNIYLYEVKDKKLIKIFKTAAVDSYNERVWSFENYQSYGYDTCGQIYEDGKLSAAYSDMNKDGVSDVVLTGKINVVCEERIRTENFTKYTDIKVSEMSVYRIYLWNKNDWVEVID
;
A
#
# COMPACT_ATOMS: atom_id res chain seq x y z
N MET A 1 6.51 -10.59 36.51
CA MET A 1 6.89 -9.42 35.70
C MET A 1 7.97 -8.64 36.44
N ARG A 2 8.95 -8.08 35.74
CA ARG A 2 10.03 -7.24 36.28
C ARG A 2 9.64 -5.77 36.08
N SER A 3 9.58 -4.97 37.15
CA SER A 3 9.35 -3.52 37.02
C SER A 3 10.56 -2.84 36.38
N ILE A 4 10.31 -2.01 35.37
CA ILE A 4 11.32 -1.27 34.62
C ILE A 4 11.24 0.22 34.98
N LEU A 5 10.03 0.76 35.00
CA LEU A 5 9.79 2.20 35.16
C LEU A 5 8.44 2.44 35.85
N GLU A 6 8.38 3.47 36.69
CA GLU A 6 7.12 4.04 37.20
C GLU A 6 7.27 5.57 37.21
N GLU A 7 6.36 6.25 36.52
CA GLU A 7 6.32 7.71 36.42
C GLU A 7 4.96 8.23 36.87
N LYS A 8 4.95 9.14 37.83
CA LYS A 8 3.74 9.76 38.39
C LYS A 8 3.57 11.16 37.81
N PHE A 9 2.70 11.28 36.82
CA PHE A 9 2.44 12.54 36.13
C PHE A 9 1.56 13.49 36.95
N ASN A 10 0.45 12.99 37.48
CA ASN A 10 -0.56 13.73 38.25
C ASN A 10 -0.86 15.13 37.67
N LYS A 11 -1.09 15.21 36.36
CA LYS A 11 -1.30 16.50 35.67
C LYS A 11 -2.34 16.39 34.58
N HIS A 12 -2.96 17.52 34.27
CA HIS A 12 -3.80 17.64 33.09
C HIS A 12 -2.95 17.70 31.82
N VAL A 13 -3.35 16.94 30.79
CA VAL A 13 -2.74 16.96 29.46
C VAL A 13 -3.51 17.95 28.60
N LYS A 14 -2.81 18.90 27.98
CA LYS A 14 -3.39 19.86 27.03
C LYS A 14 -2.80 19.61 25.65
N ASN A 15 -3.66 19.37 24.65
CA ASN A 15 -3.31 19.03 23.27
C ASN A 15 -2.52 17.71 23.15
N GLU A 16 -1.25 17.71 23.55
CA GLU A 16 -0.35 16.57 23.42
C GLU A 16 0.68 16.54 24.56
N LEU A 17 1.03 15.35 25.03
CA LEU A 17 2.16 15.09 25.91
C LEU A 17 2.96 13.91 25.32
N VAL A 18 4.25 14.12 25.12
CA VAL A 18 5.17 13.09 24.66
C VAL A 18 6.04 12.65 25.84
N TYR A 19 6.14 11.36 26.06
CA TYR A 19 6.99 10.75 27.09
C TYR A 19 7.88 9.69 26.45
N ASP A 20 9.17 9.97 26.42
CA ASP A 20 10.17 9.06 25.91
C ASP A 20 10.69 8.15 27.03
N PHE A 21 10.95 6.89 26.70
CA PHE A 21 11.57 5.93 27.59
C PHE A 21 12.49 4.99 26.81
N ASP A 22 13.52 4.48 27.48
CA ASP A 22 14.44 3.52 26.90
C ASP A 22 14.24 2.14 27.51
N ILE A 23 14.34 1.09 26.70
CA ILE A 23 14.39 -0.30 27.16
C ILE A 23 15.70 -0.96 26.74
N SER A 24 16.26 -1.76 27.63
CA SER A 24 17.59 -2.36 27.44
C SER A 24 17.59 -3.65 26.64
N GLU A 25 16.44 -4.31 26.51
CA GLU A 25 16.30 -5.65 25.96
C GLU A 25 15.04 -5.70 25.09
N THR A 26 15.11 -6.38 23.95
CA THR A 26 13.91 -6.72 23.17
C THR A 26 13.10 -7.77 23.94
N GLY A 27 11.77 -7.64 23.93
CA GLY A 27 10.88 -8.66 24.50
C GLY A 27 9.45 -8.19 24.71
N LEU A 28 8.65 -8.98 25.41
CA LEU A 28 7.29 -8.62 25.77
C LEU A 28 7.24 -7.69 27.00
N TYR A 29 6.64 -6.52 26.79
CA TYR A 29 6.43 -5.51 27.83
C TYR A 29 4.95 -5.37 28.18
N VAL A 30 4.72 -4.99 29.44
CA VAL A 30 3.41 -4.63 29.99
C VAL A 30 3.46 -3.15 30.37
N ILE A 31 2.72 -2.32 29.66
CA ILE A 31 2.61 -0.88 29.91
C ILE A 31 1.25 -0.61 30.53
N GLU A 32 1.24 -0.16 31.77
CA GLU A 32 0.05 0.24 32.48
C GLU A 32 -0.05 1.76 32.51
N ILE A 33 -1.22 2.29 32.12
CA ILE A 33 -1.49 3.72 32.09
C ILE A 33 -2.80 3.98 32.82
N SER A 34 -2.77 4.89 33.79
CA SER A 34 -3.94 5.32 34.56
C SER A 34 -4.25 6.78 34.26
N SER A 35 -5.51 7.08 33.94
CA SER A 35 -5.96 8.43 33.61
C SER A 35 -7.45 8.61 33.90
N GLN A 36 -7.88 9.86 34.02
CA GLN A 36 -9.26 10.28 34.24
C GLN A 36 -9.71 11.28 33.17
N ALA A 37 -10.99 11.27 32.86
CA ALA A 37 -11.57 12.20 31.91
C ALA A 37 -12.98 12.63 32.35
N ASN A 38 -13.29 13.93 32.35
CA ASN A 38 -14.58 14.45 32.77
C ASN A 38 -15.61 14.41 31.63
N GLY A 39 -16.86 14.09 31.96
CA GLY A 39 -17.95 14.17 30.98
C GLY A 39 -18.42 15.60 30.75
N TRP A 40 -19.10 15.85 29.63
CA TRP A 40 -19.55 17.20 29.25
C TRP A 40 -20.41 17.88 30.32
N LEU A 41 -21.23 17.12 31.05
CA LEU A 41 -22.04 17.62 32.17
C LEU A 41 -21.17 18.19 33.29
N GLN A 42 -20.06 17.53 33.61
CA GLN A 42 -19.14 17.98 34.67
C GLN A 42 -18.38 19.24 34.24
N ASN A 43 -17.98 19.30 32.97
CA ASN A 43 -17.32 20.47 32.39
C ASN A 43 -18.26 21.68 32.33
N THR A 44 -19.52 21.45 31.96
CA THR A 44 -20.56 22.50 31.91
C THR A 44 -20.89 23.04 33.29
N LEU A 45 -21.04 22.18 34.31
CA LEU A 45 -21.28 22.62 35.70
C LEU A 45 -20.12 23.42 36.30
N LYS A 46 -18.89 23.19 35.82
CA LYS A 46 -17.70 23.92 36.23
C LYS A 46 -17.43 25.17 35.39
N LEU A 47 -18.29 25.49 34.41
CA LEU A 47 -18.11 26.59 33.45
C LEU A 47 -16.78 26.53 32.68
N ILE A 48 -16.23 25.33 32.46
CA ILE A 48 -14.95 25.13 31.76
C ILE A 48 -15.16 25.14 30.24
N SER A 49 -16.12 24.35 29.75
CA SER A 49 -16.54 24.31 28.35
C SER A 49 -18.01 23.88 28.25
N PHE A 50 -18.74 24.43 27.27
CA PHE A 50 -20.12 24.06 27.01
C PHE A 50 -20.15 22.89 26.01
N PHE A 51 -20.76 21.76 26.41
CA PHE A 51 -20.99 20.58 25.55
C PHE A 51 -19.74 19.82 25.06
N GLN A 52 -18.58 19.97 25.71
CA GLN A 52 -17.37 19.21 25.39
C GLN A 52 -16.94 18.36 26.60
N ASP A 53 -16.76 17.06 26.40
CA ASP A 53 -16.08 16.18 27.34
C ASP A 53 -14.56 16.28 27.23
N ASP A 54 -13.86 15.85 28.27
CA ASP A 54 -12.42 15.60 28.17
C ASP A 54 -12.22 14.20 27.58
N ASP A 55 -11.30 14.05 26.63
CA ASP A 55 -10.92 12.74 26.11
C ASP A 55 -9.40 12.61 26.03
N LEU A 56 -8.87 11.42 26.32
CA LEU A 56 -7.44 11.11 26.12
C LEU A 56 -7.31 9.87 25.24
N ALA A 57 -6.36 9.94 24.30
CA ALA A 57 -5.88 8.80 23.55
C ALA A 57 -4.36 8.66 23.73
N VAL A 58 -3.83 7.48 23.44
CA VAL A 58 -2.40 7.20 23.50
C VAL A 58 -1.96 6.53 22.20
N LYS A 59 -0.76 6.90 21.74
CA LYS A 59 0.02 6.14 20.76
C LYS A 59 1.26 5.60 21.44
N ILE A 60 1.63 4.36 21.12
CA ILE A 60 2.90 3.76 21.53
C ILE A 60 3.73 3.65 20.26
N ASP A 61 4.82 4.41 20.22
CA ASP A 61 5.57 4.72 19.01
C ASP A 61 4.65 5.27 17.91
N ASN A 62 4.50 4.54 16.80
CA ASN A 62 3.61 4.88 15.70
C ASN A 62 2.28 4.09 15.72
N LYS A 63 2.02 3.28 16.77
CA LYS A 63 0.83 2.44 16.85
C LYS A 63 -0.33 3.17 17.50
N GLU A 64 -1.49 3.10 16.86
CA GLU A 64 -2.76 3.61 17.36
C GLU A 64 -3.65 2.46 17.84
N PHE A 65 -4.63 2.79 18.68
CA PHE A 65 -5.56 1.82 19.27
C PHE A 65 -7.00 2.22 18.97
N PRO A 66 -7.43 2.09 17.70
CA PRO A 66 -8.75 2.52 17.27
C PRO A 66 -9.84 1.55 17.77
N LYS A 67 -11.08 2.00 17.61
CA LYS A 67 -12.27 1.20 17.85
C LYS A 67 -12.31 -0.04 16.94
N LEU A 68 -12.68 -1.20 17.49
CA LEU A 68 -12.80 -2.44 16.70
C LEU A 68 -13.84 -2.39 15.58
N SER A 69 -14.93 -1.62 15.76
CA SER A 69 -16.03 -1.55 14.79
C SER A 69 -16.75 -0.20 14.79
N GLY A 70 -17.32 0.16 13.65
CA GLY A 70 -18.03 1.42 13.42
C GLY A 70 -17.12 2.59 13.05
N LYS A 71 -17.58 3.83 13.28
CA LYS A 71 -16.82 5.05 12.94
C LYS A 71 -15.48 5.05 13.69
N ARG A 72 -14.39 5.08 12.92
CA ARG A 72 -13.01 5.14 13.44
C ARG A 72 -12.71 6.57 13.89
N GLY A 73 -12.54 6.75 15.19
CA GLY A 73 -12.11 8.01 15.82
C GLY A 73 -11.08 7.72 16.90
N LEU A 74 -10.07 8.58 17.00
CA LEU A 74 -8.96 8.42 17.95
C LEU A 74 -9.44 8.34 19.42
N PHE A 75 -10.49 9.09 19.75
CA PHE A 75 -11.07 9.16 21.10
C PHE A 75 -12.25 8.20 21.33
N ASP A 76 -12.68 7.48 20.29
CA ASP A 76 -13.82 6.56 20.34
C ASP A 76 -13.41 5.11 20.66
N GLY A 77 -12.11 4.81 20.58
CA GLY A 77 -11.53 3.48 20.79
C GLY A 77 -11.72 2.93 22.20
N GLU A 78 -11.61 1.61 22.35
CA GLU A 78 -11.68 0.94 23.65
C GLU A 78 -10.53 1.38 24.56
N ALA A 79 -9.34 1.64 24.00
CA ALA A 79 -8.20 2.17 24.75
C ALA A 79 -8.23 3.69 25.01
N ALA A 80 -9.28 4.42 24.60
CA ALA A 80 -9.40 5.84 24.91
C ALA A 80 -9.99 6.04 26.31
N TRP A 81 -9.57 7.10 27.00
CA TRP A 81 -10.23 7.59 28.21
C TRP A 81 -11.31 8.58 27.79
N ASN A 82 -12.51 8.07 27.55
CA ASN A 82 -13.61 8.92 27.11
C ASN A 82 -14.35 9.54 28.31
N GLY A 83 -14.45 10.87 28.33
CA GLY A 83 -15.01 11.61 29.45
C GLY A 83 -16.49 11.29 29.72
N ASN A 84 -17.27 11.11 28.66
CA ASN A 84 -18.69 10.74 28.80
C ASN A 84 -18.90 9.33 29.37
N LYS A 85 -17.98 8.39 29.11
CA LYS A 85 -17.98 7.06 29.73
C LYS A 85 -17.48 7.10 31.18
N LEU A 86 -16.41 7.85 31.45
CA LEU A 86 -15.72 7.84 32.74
C LEU A 86 -16.37 8.75 33.79
N LYS A 87 -16.86 9.91 33.37
CA LYS A 87 -17.48 10.93 34.23
C LYS A 87 -16.57 11.30 35.40
N GLY A 88 -15.32 11.62 35.09
CA GLY A 88 -14.30 12.09 36.02
C GLY A 88 -13.74 10.99 36.93
N ARG A 89 -13.83 9.72 36.50
CA ARG A 89 -13.31 8.58 37.23
C ARG A 89 -12.13 7.94 36.53
N SER A 90 -11.29 7.24 37.28
CA SER A 90 -10.09 6.60 36.74
C SER A 90 -10.40 5.33 35.93
N GLN A 91 -9.72 5.19 34.79
CA GLN A 91 -9.61 3.97 34.01
C GLN A 91 -8.13 3.63 33.82
N ILE A 92 -7.83 2.33 33.86
CA ILE A 92 -6.49 1.79 33.69
C ILE A 92 -6.46 0.97 32.40
N ASN A 93 -5.50 1.28 31.53
CA ASN A 93 -5.23 0.52 30.31
C ASN A 93 -3.91 -0.23 30.48
N VAL A 94 -3.91 -1.52 30.16
CA VAL A 94 -2.77 -2.44 30.32
C VAL A 94 -2.41 -3.00 28.94
N PHE A 95 -1.38 -2.47 28.32
CA PHE A 95 -0.89 -2.89 27.01
C PHE A 95 0.10 -4.02 27.15
N PHE A 96 -0.12 -5.13 26.47
CA PHE A 96 0.86 -6.19 26.26
C PHE A 96 1.42 -6.02 24.85
N ILE A 97 2.69 -5.66 24.75
CA ILE A 97 3.31 -5.27 23.48
C ILE A 97 4.77 -5.70 23.43
N HIS A 98 5.20 -6.27 22.29
CA HIS A 98 6.61 -6.53 22.02
C HIS A 98 7.31 -5.24 21.58
N LEU A 99 8.37 -4.89 22.30
CA LEU A 99 9.22 -3.71 22.03
C LEU A 99 10.66 -4.15 21.80
N ASP A 100 11.38 -3.43 20.96
CA ASP A 100 12.79 -3.67 20.63
C ASP A 100 13.73 -2.91 21.56
N ALA A 101 14.93 -3.41 21.84
CA ALA A 101 15.91 -2.65 22.61
C ALA A 101 16.16 -1.25 21.99
N GLY A 102 16.00 -0.19 22.78
CA GLY A 102 16.17 1.18 22.31
C GLY A 102 15.16 2.16 22.88
N LYS A 103 15.01 3.27 22.16
CA LYS A 103 14.15 4.40 22.55
C LYS A 103 12.74 4.22 22.00
N HIS A 104 11.76 4.39 22.88
CA HIS A 104 10.34 4.36 22.58
C HIS A 104 9.65 5.62 23.06
N THR A 105 8.44 5.83 22.55
CA THR A 105 7.65 7.02 22.87
C THR A 105 6.21 6.66 23.21
N LEU A 106 5.71 7.18 24.33
CA LEU A 106 4.29 7.29 24.62
C LEU A 106 3.83 8.69 24.24
N ARG A 107 2.87 8.78 23.32
CA ARG A 107 2.28 10.05 22.88
C ARG A 107 0.83 10.12 23.30
N PHE A 108 0.55 10.95 24.29
CA PHE A 108 -0.79 11.21 24.80
C PHE A 108 -1.39 12.37 24.03
N ILE A 109 -2.57 12.17 23.45
CA ILE A 109 -3.29 13.17 22.66
C ILE A 109 -4.59 13.46 23.39
N ALA A 110 -4.85 14.73 23.67
CA ALA A 110 -5.96 15.17 24.48
C ALA A 110 -6.97 15.99 23.67
N ASP A 111 -8.25 15.70 23.86
CA ASP A 111 -9.34 16.66 23.64
C ASP A 111 -9.69 17.30 24.99
N GLN A 112 -9.70 18.62 25.03
CA GLN A 112 -9.79 19.43 26.26
C GLN A 112 -8.62 19.19 27.24
N SER A 113 -8.90 18.65 28.44
CA SER A 113 -7.97 18.66 29.56
C SER A 113 -8.09 17.42 30.48
N PRO A 114 -8.01 16.18 29.96
CA PRO A 114 -8.01 14.96 30.77
C PRO A 114 -6.82 14.91 31.73
N PHE A 115 -6.93 14.12 32.81
CA PHE A 115 -5.94 14.04 33.87
C PHE A 115 -5.14 12.73 33.81
N LEU A 116 -3.86 12.82 33.44
CA LEU A 116 -2.95 11.67 33.41
C LEU A 116 -2.35 11.45 34.81
N GLU A 117 -2.56 10.26 35.36
CA GLU A 117 -2.15 9.92 36.73
C GLU A 117 -0.77 9.28 36.76
N THR A 118 -0.60 8.13 36.11
CA THR A 118 0.60 7.30 36.24
C THR A 118 0.83 6.45 35.00
N VAL A 119 2.11 6.21 34.68
CA VAL A 119 2.57 5.20 33.73
C VAL A 119 3.49 4.23 34.47
N ARG A 120 3.29 2.93 34.28
CA ARG A 120 4.17 1.87 34.78
C ARG A 120 4.56 0.95 33.64
N ILE A 121 5.84 0.60 33.56
CA ILE A 121 6.35 -0.30 32.53
C ILE A 121 6.99 -1.50 33.22
N TYR A 122 6.59 -2.68 32.79
CA TYR A 122 7.13 -3.96 33.23
C TYR A 122 7.60 -4.77 32.04
N GLN A 123 8.59 -5.62 32.25
CA GLN A 123 8.95 -6.66 31.31
C GLN A 123 8.37 -8.01 31.77
N ALA A 124 7.80 -8.76 30.85
CA ALA A 124 7.32 -10.10 31.14
C ALA A 124 8.52 -11.01 31.44
N THR A 125 8.46 -11.75 32.55
CA THR A 125 9.46 -12.78 32.89
C THR A 125 9.16 -14.12 32.22
N ASN A 126 7.93 -14.26 31.71
CA ASN A 126 7.45 -15.40 30.94
C ASN A 126 6.49 -14.83 29.90
N GLU A 127 6.85 -14.93 28.63
CA GLU A 127 6.07 -14.35 27.52
C GLU A 127 4.85 -15.20 27.17
N GLN A 128 4.84 -16.48 27.55
CA GLN A 128 3.70 -17.35 27.29
C GLN A 128 2.63 -17.28 28.39
N ASN A 129 3.03 -17.16 29.66
CA ASN A 129 2.12 -17.20 30.79
C ASN A 129 2.29 -15.95 31.63
N ILE A 130 1.39 -14.99 31.41
CA ILE A 130 1.43 -13.69 32.07
C ILE A 130 0.41 -13.68 33.19
N VAL A 131 0.88 -13.26 34.36
CA VAL A 131 0.05 -13.08 35.54
C VAL A 131 0.05 -11.60 35.88
N PHE A 132 -1.13 -11.00 35.84
CA PHE A 132 -1.38 -9.64 36.27
C PHE A 132 -2.17 -9.65 37.59
N GLU A 133 -1.59 -9.00 38.60
CA GLU A 133 -2.21 -8.81 39.90
C GLU A 133 -2.34 -7.30 40.12
N PRO A 134 -3.56 -6.77 40.30
CA PRO A 134 -3.76 -5.37 40.62
C PRO A 134 -2.93 -4.96 41.84
N VAL A 135 -2.31 -3.78 41.80
CA VAL A 135 -1.61 -3.28 42.98
C VAL A 135 -2.65 -3.08 44.09
N LYS A 136 -2.31 -3.45 45.34
CA LYS A 136 -3.22 -3.43 46.51
C LYS A 136 -3.93 -2.08 46.74
N ASN A 137 -3.48 -1.01 46.11
CA ASN A 137 -4.04 0.34 46.19
C ASN A 137 -4.89 0.74 44.98
N TYR A 138 -5.27 -0.18 44.07
CA TYR A 138 -6.27 0.11 43.03
C TYR A 138 -7.64 0.22 43.70
N GLN A 139 -7.89 1.35 44.34
CA GLN A 139 -9.20 1.68 44.87
C GLN A 139 -10.08 2.06 43.70
N ILE A 140 -10.98 1.16 43.33
CA ILE A 140 -12.01 1.48 42.35
C ILE A 140 -12.98 2.50 42.95
N GLU A 141 -13.17 3.60 42.24
CA GLU A 141 -14.13 4.63 42.62
C GLU A 141 -15.55 4.16 42.29
N SER A 142 -16.47 4.32 43.24
CA SER A 142 -17.89 4.01 43.04
C SER A 142 -18.46 4.77 41.84
N GLY A 143 -19.02 4.04 40.88
CA GLY A 143 -19.59 4.60 39.68
C GLY A 143 -20.40 3.59 38.88
N ASN A 144 -21.23 4.07 37.97
CA ASN A 144 -22.19 3.23 37.26
C ASN A 144 -21.72 2.88 35.84
N ARG A 145 -21.67 1.59 35.52
CA ARG A 145 -21.50 1.01 34.16
C ARG A 145 -20.42 1.70 33.33
N ARG A 146 -19.18 1.67 33.82
CA ARG A 146 -18.05 2.34 33.17
C ARG A 146 -16.91 1.38 32.91
N PRO A 147 -16.07 1.62 31.89
CA PRO A 147 -14.80 0.92 31.78
C PRO A 147 -13.95 1.22 33.02
N TRP A 148 -13.30 0.18 33.55
CA TRP A 148 -12.40 0.27 34.69
C TRP A 148 -10.99 -0.18 34.32
N LEU A 149 -10.86 -1.41 33.83
CA LEU A 149 -9.58 -2.00 33.45
C LEU A 149 -9.70 -2.59 32.05
N ILE A 150 -8.79 -2.22 31.16
CA ILE A 150 -8.79 -2.68 29.78
C ILE A 150 -7.42 -3.29 29.49
N PHE A 151 -7.40 -4.56 29.12
CA PHE A 151 -6.20 -5.23 28.67
C PHE A 151 -6.15 -5.18 27.14
N ILE A 152 -5.07 -4.66 26.59
CA ILE A 152 -4.86 -4.47 25.16
C ILE A 152 -3.74 -5.40 24.72
N LEU A 153 -4.09 -6.40 23.93
CA LEU A 153 -3.15 -7.34 23.33
C LEU A 153 -2.74 -6.79 21.97
N VAL A 154 -1.47 -6.38 21.83
CA VAL A 154 -0.95 -5.78 20.61
C VAL A 154 -0.15 -6.82 19.84
N GLU A 155 -0.78 -7.36 18.79
CA GLU A 155 -0.21 -8.42 17.95
C GLU A 155 0.03 -9.70 18.75
N LEU A 156 -0.86 -10.00 19.71
CA LEU A 156 -0.74 -11.17 20.58
C LEU A 156 -1.91 -12.16 20.44
N ASP A 157 -1.61 -13.40 20.07
CA ASP A 157 -2.49 -14.58 20.15
C ASP A 157 -2.80 -14.93 21.60
N LEU A 158 -4.09 -15.06 21.92
CA LEU A 158 -4.55 -15.50 23.23
C LEU A 158 -5.14 -16.91 23.13
N GLU A 159 -4.48 -17.87 23.80
CA GLU A 159 -4.96 -19.26 23.91
C GLU A 159 -5.90 -19.47 25.09
N ARG A 160 -5.69 -18.74 26.19
CA ARG A 160 -6.49 -18.89 27.39
C ARG A 160 -6.52 -17.60 28.20
N LEU A 161 -7.69 -17.28 28.71
CA LEU A 161 -7.89 -16.20 29.66
C LEU A 161 -8.53 -16.75 30.91
N LYS A 162 -7.95 -16.41 32.05
CA LYS A 162 -8.52 -16.69 33.35
C LYS A 162 -8.55 -15.43 34.20
N ILE A 163 -9.73 -15.06 34.70
CA ILE A 163 -9.93 -13.87 35.50
C ILE A 163 -10.61 -14.29 36.81
N GLN A 164 -10.02 -13.91 37.93
CA GLN A 164 -10.56 -14.12 39.26
C GLN A 164 -10.96 -12.77 39.86
N ALA A 165 -12.23 -12.65 40.22
CA ALA A 165 -12.80 -11.43 40.77
C ALA A 165 -13.97 -11.76 41.72
N SER A 166 -14.30 -10.81 42.58
CA SER A 166 -15.43 -10.89 43.51
C SER A 166 -16.31 -9.65 43.40
N ALA A 167 -17.58 -9.83 43.73
CA ALA A 167 -18.59 -8.78 43.73
C ALA A 167 -19.51 -9.00 44.93
N ASP A 168 -19.88 -7.93 45.63
CA ASP A 168 -20.69 -8.01 46.85
C ASP A 168 -22.00 -7.24 46.72
N GLN A 169 -22.96 -7.60 47.57
CA GLN A 169 -24.24 -6.90 47.68
C GLN A 169 -24.17 -5.92 48.85
N LYS A 170 -24.14 -4.61 48.54
CA LYS A 170 -24.20 -3.56 49.57
C LYS A 170 -25.67 -3.17 49.82
N GLN A 171 -25.92 -2.49 50.95
CA GLN A 171 -27.27 -1.99 51.24
C GLN A 171 -27.68 -0.94 50.20
N GLY A 172 -28.55 -1.32 49.27
CA GLY A 172 -29.18 -0.41 48.30
C GLY A 172 -28.71 -0.57 46.85
N ASP A 173 -27.51 -1.13 46.62
CA ASP A 173 -26.96 -1.38 45.28
C ASP A 173 -25.95 -2.54 45.33
N ASP A 174 -25.74 -3.24 44.20
CA ASP A 174 -24.75 -4.30 44.06
C ASP A 174 -23.44 -3.78 43.42
N ASP A 175 -22.31 -4.36 43.81
CA ASP A 175 -21.10 -4.30 43.00
C ASP A 175 -21.28 -5.29 41.84
N ASP A 176 -21.03 -4.89 40.60
CA ASP A 176 -21.11 -5.78 39.44
C ASP A 176 -19.91 -5.58 38.51
N LEU A 177 -19.47 -6.66 37.85
CA LEU A 177 -18.39 -6.63 36.87
C LEU A 177 -18.81 -7.35 35.59
N GLN A 178 -18.76 -6.63 34.48
CA GLN A 178 -19.00 -7.12 33.14
C GLN A 178 -17.67 -7.37 32.44
N LEU A 179 -17.60 -8.48 31.71
CA LEU A 179 -16.47 -8.84 30.85
C LEU A 179 -16.86 -8.68 29.38
N LYS A 180 -16.06 -7.95 28.62
CA LYS A 180 -16.10 -7.95 27.16
C LYS A 180 -14.77 -8.42 26.60
N ILE A 181 -14.81 -9.19 25.52
CA ILE A 181 -13.63 -9.67 24.81
C ILE A 181 -13.85 -9.33 23.35
N SER A 182 -12.99 -8.48 22.80
CA SER A 182 -13.05 -7.93 21.45
C SER A 182 -14.45 -7.44 21.05
N GLY A 183 -15.06 -6.65 21.95
CA GLY A 183 -16.42 -6.09 21.77
C GLY A 183 -17.56 -7.03 22.20
N GLU A 184 -17.32 -8.34 22.32
CA GLU A 184 -18.34 -9.32 22.69
C GLU A 184 -18.51 -9.45 24.21
N ARG A 185 -19.73 -9.20 24.71
CA ARG A 185 -20.07 -9.39 26.12
C ARG A 185 -20.11 -10.86 26.47
N GLN A 186 -19.35 -11.25 27.49
CA GLN A 186 -19.40 -12.60 28.02
C GLN A 186 -20.60 -12.73 28.96
N ILE A 187 -21.36 -13.82 28.79
CA ILE A 187 -22.55 -14.11 29.58
C ILE A 187 -22.26 -15.09 30.71
N ASN A 188 -23.00 -14.99 31.80
CA ASN A 188 -23.03 -15.98 32.87
C ASN A 188 -24.31 -16.85 32.77
N ASP A 189 -24.42 -17.84 33.65
CA ASP A 189 -25.58 -18.76 33.71
C ASP A 189 -26.80 -18.17 34.45
N ILE A 190 -26.78 -16.88 34.79
CA ILE A 190 -27.86 -16.22 35.53
C ILE A 190 -28.98 -15.79 34.56
N PRO A 191 -30.26 -16.07 34.86
CA PRO A 191 -31.35 -15.68 33.98
C PRO A 191 -31.53 -14.15 33.83
N LYS A 192 -31.99 -13.73 32.65
CA LYS A 192 -32.62 -12.42 32.39
C LYS A 192 -31.68 -11.20 32.56
N SER A 193 -31.98 -10.31 33.52
CA SER A 193 -31.47 -8.93 33.59
C SER A 193 -29.99 -8.82 33.96
N HIS A 194 -29.41 -9.87 34.54
CA HIS A 194 -28.04 -9.88 35.06
C HIS A 194 -27.08 -10.76 34.26
N LYS A 195 -27.54 -11.28 33.11
CA LYS A 195 -26.77 -12.22 32.29
C LYS A 195 -25.43 -11.66 31.78
N TYR A 196 -25.30 -10.34 31.68
CA TYR A 196 -24.09 -9.66 31.20
C TYR A 196 -23.18 -9.14 32.32
N TRP A 197 -23.54 -9.39 33.59
CA TRP A 197 -22.74 -9.06 34.76
C TRP A 197 -22.08 -10.34 35.27
N TYR A 198 -20.97 -10.73 34.64
CA TYR A 198 -20.37 -12.05 34.86
C TYR A 198 -20.10 -12.31 36.36
N TRP A 199 -19.61 -11.29 37.06
CA TRP A 199 -19.61 -11.23 38.52
C TRP A 199 -20.72 -10.30 38.98
N CYS A 200 -21.78 -10.87 39.55
CA CYS A 200 -22.93 -10.11 40.02
C CYS A 200 -22.98 -10.14 41.55
N GLY A 201 -22.96 -8.98 42.19
CA GLY A 201 -22.83 -8.86 43.65
C GLY A 201 -23.97 -9.51 44.41
N ARG A 202 -25.20 -9.41 43.90
CA ARG A 202 -26.39 -10.06 44.47
C ARG A 202 -26.35 -11.58 44.43
N VAL A 203 -25.61 -12.15 43.48
CA VAL A 203 -25.43 -13.60 43.36
C VAL A 203 -24.22 -14.07 44.14
N LEU A 204 -23.10 -13.36 44.04
CA LEU A 204 -21.84 -13.76 44.63
C LEU A 204 -21.74 -13.43 46.12
N LYS A 205 -22.38 -12.35 46.60
CA LYS A 205 -22.37 -11.93 48.03
C LYS A 205 -20.95 -11.90 48.62
N GLY A 206 -20.02 -11.32 47.85
CA GLY A 206 -18.61 -11.20 48.21
C GLY A 206 -17.76 -12.42 47.87
N GLN A 207 -18.34 -13.52 47.40
CA GLN A 207 -17.58 -14.70 46.98
C GLN A 207 -16.82 -14.45 45.68
N SER A 208 -15.61 -14.98 45.62
CA SER A 208 -14.80 -14.97 44.40
C SER A 208 -15.34 -15.97 43.39
N ARG A 209 -15.31 -15.58 42.11
CA ARG A 209 -15.63 -16.45 40.97
C ARG A 209 -14.53 -16.34 39.92
N THR A 210 -14.24 -17.45 39.26
CA THR A 210 -13.28 -17.49 38.16
C THR A 210 -13.99 -17.60 36.82
N PHE A 211 -13.66 -16.70 35.90
CA PHE A 211 -13.82 -16.90 34.46
C PHE A 211 -12.61 -17.68 33.95
N ASP A 212 -12.81 -18.77 33.22
CA ASP A 212 -11.73 -19.57 32.63
C ASP A 212 -12.20 -20.11 31.28
N LYS A 213 -11.59 -19.62 30.20
CA LYS A 213 -11.97 -20.02 28.85
C LYS A 213 -10.74 -20.12 27.97
N LYS A 214 -10.71 -21.16 27.14
CA LYS A 214 -9.77 -21.28 26.03
C LYS A 214 -10.28 -20.48 24.84
N PHE A 215 -9.36 -19.82 24.18
CA PHE A 215 -9.56 -18.99 23.02
C PHE A 215 -8.66 -19.46 21.89
N ASN A 216 -9.02 -19.05 20.69
CA ASN A 216 -8.14 -19.01 19.55
C ASN A 216 -8.23 -17.61 18.94
N LEU A 217 -7.99 -16.60 19.80
CA LEU A 217 -7.96 -15.21 19.32
C LEU A 217 -6.63 -15.02 18.61
N ALA A 218 -6.70 -14.78 17.31
CA ALA A 218 -5.54 -14.55 16.48
C ALA A 218 -4.81 -13.25 16.87
N ALA A 219 -3.53 -13.20 16.55
CA ALA A 219 -2.69 -12.05 16.75
C ALA A 219 -3.22 -10.89 15.92
N GLY A 220 -3.28 -9.75 16.56
CA GLY A 220 -3.89 -8.53 16.07
C GLY A 220 -4.12 -7.62 17.26
N LEU A 221 -5.03 -6.67 17.12
CA LEU A 221 -5.42 -5.80 18.21
C LEU A 221 -6.67 -6.38 18.91
N ASN A 222 -6.48 -6.94 20.10
CA ASN A 222 -7.59 -7.50 20.89
C ASN A 222 -7.75 -6.73 22.20
N TYR A 223 -9.01 -6.51 22.61
CA TYR A 223 -9.35 -5.81 23.84
C TYR A 223 -10.08 -6.75 24.80
N ILE A 224 -9.64 -6.81 26.06
CA ILE A 224 -10.37 -7.47 27.14
C ILE A 224 -10.78 -6.37 28.13
N GLU A 225 -12.06 -6.02 28.13
CA GLU A 225 -12.58 -4.91 28.92
C GLU A 225 -13.32 -5.42 30.16
N LEU A 226 -12.97 -4.85 31.30
CA LEU A 226 -13.69 -4.99 32.56
C LEU A 226 -14.47 -3.71 32.85
N TRP A 227 -15.80 -3.84 32.80
CA TRP A 227 -16.73 -2.75 33.04
C TRP A 227 -17.35 -2.91 34.42
N ALA A 228 -17.17 -1.91 35.27
CA ALA A 228 -17.61 -1.95 36.66
C ALA A 228 -18.91 -1.17 36.89
N ASP A 229 -19.74 -1.73 37.77
CA ASP A 229 -20.78 -1.02 38.52
C ASP A 229 -20.39 -1.03 40.00
N ASN A 230 -20.39 0.14 40.62
CA ASN A 230 -19.90 0.40 41.97
C ASN A 230 -18.42 0.00 42.18
N THR A 231 -18.12 -0.96 43.05
CA THR A 231 -16.75 -1.26 43.52
C THR A 231 -16.39 -2.75 43.60
N PRO A 232 -16.54 -3.53 42.50
CA PRO A 232 -16.08 -4.92 42.45
C PRO A 232 -14.57 -5.04 42.70
N THR A 233 -14.12 -6.22 43.12
CA THR A 233 -12.70 -6.49 43.37
C THR A 233 -12.15 -7.42 42.30
N LEU A 234 -11.07 -7.00 41.64
CA LEU A 234 -10.27 -7.86 40.77
C LEU A 234 -9.13 -8.44 41.59
N GLU A 235 -9.03 -9.76 41.64
CA GLU A 235 -7.97 -10.45 42.39
C GLU A 235 -6.80 -10.76 41.46
N LYS A 236 -7.07 -11.29 40.27
CA LYS A 236 -6.04 -11.78 39.35
C LYS A 236 -6.52 -11.91 37.91
N VAL A 237 -5.63 -11.67 36.97
CA VAL A 237 -5.78 -12.02 35.56
C VAL A 237 -4.59 -12.87 35.10
N GLU A 238 -4.87 -14.02 34.50
CA GLU A 238 -3.88 -14.90 33.89
C GLU A 238 -4.15 -15.00 32.40
N LEU A 239 -3.14 -14.70 31.59
CA LEU A 239 -3.17 -14.83 30.14
C LEU A 239 -2.19 -15.92 29.74
N THR A 240 -2.67 -16.90 28.97
CA THR A 240 -1.81 -17.83 28.25
C THR A 240 -1.80 -17.42 26.79
N LEU A 241 -0.65 -16.90 26.34
CA LEU A 241 -0.41 -16.57 24.95
C LEU A 241 0.03 -17.81 24.17
N ALA A 242 -0.19 -17.81 22.86
CA ALA A 242 0.26 -18.92 22.03
C ALA A 242 1.78 -19.03 22.01
N LYS A 243 2.31 -20.27 21.99
CA LYS A 243 3.76 -20.50 21.85
C LYS A 243 4.35 -19.91 20.57
N ASN A 244 3.51 -19.66 19.59
CA ASN A 244 3.89 -19.26 18.24
C ASN A 244 3.91 -17.74 18.06
N HIS A 245 4.14 -16.95 19.12
CA HIS A 245 4.39 -15.52 18.99
C HIS A 245 5.58 -15.19 18.10
N ASP A 246 6.53 -16.12 18.05
CA ASP A 246 7.51 -16.13 16.99
C ASP A 246 6.81 -16.18 15.63
N ASN A 247 6.02 -17.17 15.23
CA ASN A 247 5.59 -17.36 13.81
C ASN A 247 4.90 -16.19 13.05
N LEU A 248 4.38 -15.13 13.69
CA LEU A 248 3.87 -13.95 12.96
C LEU A 248 4.85 -12.76 12.88
N ARG A 249 5.79 -12.63 13.83
CA ARG A 249 6.94 -11.69 13.74
C ARG A 249 8.25 -12.39 13.32
N SER A 250 8.32 -13.71 13.44
CA SER A 250 9.50 -14.55 13.25
C SER A 250 9.65 -14.87 11.77
N THR A 251 10.74 -14.30 11.27
CA THR A 251 11.67 -15.00 10.41
C THR A 251 11.11 -15.49 9.08
N ILE A 252 10.26 -14.70 8.41
CA ILE A 252 10.64 -14.50 7.02
C ILE A 252 11.79 -13.51 7.08
N ASP A 253 12.99 -14.06 7.28
CA ASP A 253 14.21 -13.31 7.07
C ASP A 253 14.18 -12.90 5.62
N ILE A 254 14.15 -11.59 5.40
CA ILE A 254 14.30 -11.09 4.05
C ILE A 254 15.68 -11.55 3.58
N VAL A 255 15.69 -12.27 2.45
CA VAL A 255 16.88 -12.81 1.85
C VAL A 255 17.80 -11.64 1.52
N ILE A 256 19.00 -11.68 2.10
CA ILE A 256 20.02 -10.66 1.84
C ILE A 256 20.55 -10.85 0.43
N TYR A 257 20.41 -9.80 -0.35
CA TYR A 257 20.94 -9.71 -1.71
C TYR A 257 22.40 -9.29 -1.64
N THR A 258 23.29 -10.22 -1.98
CA THR A 258 24.75 -10.01 -1.91
C THR A 258 25.35 -9.38 -3.16
N TYR A 259 24.61 -9.37 -4.28
CA TYR A 259 25.02 -8.71 -5.51
C TYR A 259 24.92 -7.19 -5.36
N ARG A 260 26.00 -6.48 -5.71
CA ARG A 260 26.13 -5.02 -5.56
C ARG A 260 25.72 -4.23 -6.80
N GLY A 261 24.90 -4.85 -7.65
CA GLY A 261 24.38 -4.24 -8.88
C GLY A 261 25.40 -4.07 -9.99
N VAL A 262 24.94 -3.44 -11.07
CA VAL A 262 25.73 -3.18 -12.28
C VAL A 262 26.90 -2.24 -12.00
N TYR A 263 26.72 -1.29 -11.08
CA TYR A 263 27.76 -0.32 -10.73
C TYR A 263 28.64 -0.75 -9.54
N GLY A 264 28.36 -1.90 -8.92
CA GLY A 264 29.11 -2.41 -7.78
C GLY A 264 28.91 -1.66 -6.46
N ASN A 265 28.05 -0.65 -6.43
CA ASN A 265 27.72 0.17 -5.25
C ASN A 265 26.23 0.18 -4.91
N GLU A 266 25.41 -0.63 -5.55
CA GLU A 266 23.97 -0.68 -5.30
C GLU A 266 23.68 -1.50 -4.04
N ASP A 267 22.75 -0.99 -3.23
CA ASP A 267 22.24 -1.67 -2.05
C ASP A 267 20.76 -2.04 -2.25
N TYR A 268 20.54 -3.28 -2.68
CA TYR A 268 19.20 -3.82 -2.84
C TYR A 268 18.53 -4.24 -1.53
N ASN A 269 19.20 -4.07 -0.39
CA ASN A 269 18.66 -4.36 0.94
C ASN A 269 18.23 -3.09 1.68
N ARG A 270 18.41 -1.90 1.08
CA ARG A 270 18.19 -0.59 1.71
C ARG A 270 16.76 -0.35 2.25
N TYR A 271 15.79 -1.16 1.82
CA TYR A 271 14.39 -1.07 2.22
C TYR A 271 13.85 -2.35 2.88
N ASP A 272 14.70 -3.28 3.30
CA ASP A 272 14.23 -4.57 3.86
C ASP A 272 13.32 -4.38 5.08
N THR A 273 13.70 -3.54 6.04
CA THR A 273 12.85 -3.23 7.20
C THR A 273 11.50 -2.65 6.78
N LEU A 274 11.51 -1.71 5.84
CA LEU A 274 10.30 -1.05 5.35
C LEU A 274 9.37 -2.03 4.60
N ILE A 275 9.93 -2.92 3.78
CA ILE A 275 9.17 -3.98 3.10
C ILE A 275 8.53 -4.90 4.14
N LYS A 276 9.29 -5.32 5.16
CA LYS A 276 8.79 -6.18 6.23
C LYS A 276 7.64 -5.51 6.97
N ASP A 277 7.79 -4.25 7.36
CA ASP A 277 6.79 -3.49 8.11
C ASP A 277 5.49 -3.29 7.31
N VAL A 278 5.60 -2.94 6.03
CA VAL A 278 4.43 -2.76 5.15
C VAL A 278 3.70 -4.07 4.89
N VAL A 279 4.44 -5.15 4.57
CA VAL A 279 3.84 -6.45 4.32
C VAL A 279 3.19 -6.99 5.58
N TYR A 280 3.82 -6.79 6.73
CA TYR A 280 3.26 -7.15 8.03
C TYR A 280 1.96 -6.40 8.31
N TYR A 281 1.94 -5.07 8.09
CA TYR A 281 0.74 -4.26 8.24
C TYR A 281 -0.43 -4.81 7.39
N TRP A 282 -0.21 -5.01 6.08
CA TRP A 282 -1.28 -5.51 5.20
C TRP A 282 -1.67 -6.96 5.47
N ASN A 283 -0.71 -7.83 5.82
CA ASN A 283 -1.02 -9.19 6.28
C ASN A 283 -1.98 -9.14 7.47
N ASN A 284 -1.74 -8.27 8.46
CA ASN A 284 -2.64 -8.13 9.61
C ASN A 284 -4.03 -7.61 9.22
N GLU A 285 -4.13 -6.65 8.30
CA GLU A 285 -5.43 -6.17 7.83
C GLU A 285 -6.24 -7.29 7.15
N PHE A 286 -5.62 -8.05 6.23
CA PHE A 286 -6.32 -9.08 5.45
C PHE A 286 -6.48 -10.43 6.15
N LEU A 287 -5.63 -10.78 7.12
CA LEU A 287 -5.79 -12.00 7.92
C LEU A 287 -6.94 -11.89 8.93
N ASN A 288 -7.34 -10.66 9.29
CA ASN A 288 -8.49 -10.39 10.14
C ASN A 288 -9.81 -10.32 9.37
N ASP A 289 -9.81 -10.63 8.07
CA ASP A 289 -11.00 -10.63 7.23
C ASP A 289 -11.83 -11.92 7.37
N THR A 290 -13.08 -11.89 6.90
CA THR A 290 -14.00 -13.05 6.95
C THR A 290 -13.52 -14.21 6.10
N ASP A 291 -12.92 -13.91 4.95
CA ASP A 291 -12.30 -14.87 4.04
C ASP A 291 -10.83 -14.47 3.86
N PRO A 292 -9.92 -14.80 4.79
CA PRO A 292 -8.52 -14.41 4.68
C PRO A 292 -7.77 -15.24 3.60
N PRO A 293 -6.65 -14.74 3.06
CA PRO A 293 -5.82 -15.53 2.16
C PRO A 293 -5.28 -16.78 2.88
N LYS A 294 -5.21 -17.91 2.17
CA LYS A 294 -4.71 -19.17 2.74
C LYS A 294 -3.25 -19.08 3.21
N GLN A 295 -2.47 -18.22 2.58
CA GLN A 295 -1.08 -17.95 2.91
C GLN A 295 -0.88 -16.43 2.92
N PRO A 296 -0.29 -15.87 3.99
CA PRO A 296 0.02 -14.44 4.02
C PRO A 296 1.02 -14.08 2.91
N LEU A 297 1.09 -12.81 2.55
CA LEU A 297 2.08 -12.33 1.59
C LEU A 297 3.47 -12.44 2.20
N ASP A 298 4.40 -13.01 1.44
CA ASP A 298 5.81 -13.14 1.79
C ASP A 298 6.56 -11.85 1.41
N PRO A 299 7.26 -11.16 2.34
CA PRO A 299 8.02 -9.96 2.02
C PRO A 299 9.17 -10.17 1.02
N ASN A 300 9.71 -11.38 0.89
CA ASN A 300 10.69 -11.70 -0.15
C ASN A 300 10.08 -11.66 -1.56
N LEU A 301 8.78 -11.97 -1.70
CA LEU A 301 8.10 -11.84 -2.98
C LEU A 301 7.97 -10.37 -3.38
N VAL A 302 7.63 -9.51 -2.42
CA VAL A 302 7.59 -8.06 -2.63
C VAL A 302 8.97 -7.54 -3.01
N LYS A 303 10.02 -7.94 -2.27
CA LYS A 303 11.41 -7.58 -2.62
C LYS A 303 11.80 -8.03 -4.03
N ALA A 304 11.37 -9.21 -4.46
CA ALA A 304 11.60 -9.71 -5.82
C ALA A 304 10.90 -8.84 -6.88
N ILE A 305 9.66 -8.42 -6.63
CA ILE A 305 8.92 -7.47 -7.48
C ILE A 305 9.67 -6.14 -7.55
N LEU A 306 10.03 -5.52 -6.41
CA LEU A 306 10.79 -4.25 -6.40
C LEU A 306 12.10 -4.34 -7.20
N TYR A 307 12.81 -5.47 -7.10
CA TYR A 307 14.02 -5.71 -7.85
C TYR A 307 13.76 -5.77 -9.35
N GLN A 308 12.74 -6.52 -9.78
CA GLN A 308 12.36 -6.63 -11.18
C GLN A 308 11.83 -5.31 -11.76
N GLU A 309 11.03 -4.57 -10.98
CA GLU A 309 10.36 -3.34 -11.44
C GLU A 309 11.30 -2.15 -11.59
N SER A 310 12.21 -1.98 -10.63
CA SER A 310 12.98 -0.73 -10.52
C SER A 310 14.43 -0.92 -10.11
N ARG A 311 14.88 -2.18 -9.97
CA ARG A 311 16.10 -2.51 -9.22
C ARG A 311 16.11 -1.82 -7.86
N VAL A 312 14.98 -1.81 -7.15
CA VAL A 312 14.84 -1.15 -5.84
C VAL A 312 15.10 0.37 -5.94
N GLY A 313 14.66 1.00 -7.02
CA GLY A 313 14.78 2.44 -7.29
C GLY A 313 16.11 2.90 -7.89
N TYR A 314 16.90 1.98 -8.48
CA TYR A 314 18.10 2.31 -9.25
C TYR A 314 17.81 2.49 -10.76
N TYR A 315 16.58 2.25 -11.21
CA TYR A 315 16.12 2.69 -12.54
C TYR A 315 15.84 4.19 -12.55
N SER A 316 16.27 4.86 -13.62
CA SER A 316 16.05 6.30 -13.85
C SER A 316 14.54 6.60 -13.88
N GLY A 317 14.07 7.56 -13.09
CA GLY A 317 12.64 7.88 -12.99
C GLY A 317 11.85 6.95 -12.05
N ALA A 318 12.49 5.93 -11.48
CA ALA A 318 11.87 5.03 -10.50
C ALA A 318 12.34 5.29 -9.07
N GLU A 319 13.02 6.42 -8.79
CA GLU A 319 13.67 6.70 -7.51
C GLU A 319 12.67 6.72 -6.33
N VAL A 320 11.42 7.11 -6.62
CA VAL A 320 10.30 7.14 -5.67
C VAL A 320 9.30 6.00 -5.95
N ASN A 321 8.85 5.87 -7.20
CA ASN A 321 7.85 4.88 -7.61
C ASN A 321 8.45 3.48 -7.84
N ILE A 322 9.11 2.91 -6.82
CA ILE A 322 9.89 1.68 -6.98
C ILE A 322 9.07 0.41 -7.26
N MET A 323 7.77 0.42 -6.97
CA MET A 323 6.81 -0.65 -7.33
C MET A 323 6.02 -0.34 -8.61
N GLN A 324 6.26 0.82 -9.23
CA GLN A 324 5.70 1.19 -10.54
C GLN A 324 4.18 1.40 -10.61
N ILE A 325 3.48 1.48 -9.47
CA ILE A 325 2.02 1.74 -9.39
C ILE A 325 1.63 3.22 -9.56
N GLY A 326 2.57 4.16 -9.48
CA GLY A 326 2.31 5.60 -9.68
C GLY A 326 2.49 6.11 -11.10
N ASN A 327 2.58 5.23 -12.09
CA ASN A 327 2.92 5.63 -13.46
C ASN A 327 1.72 6.27 -14.16
N SER A 328 1.98 7.25 -15.03
CA SER A 328 0.92 7.91 -15.79
C SER A 328 0.20 6.88 -16.68
N GLY A 329 -1.11 6.74 -16.49
CA GLY A 329 -1.93 5.78 -17.21
C GLY A 329 -2.08 4.41 -16.52
N ASP A 330 -1.39 4.16 -15.41
CA ASP A 330 -1.67 3.01 -14.54
C ASP A 330 -2.90 3.32 -13.67
N LEU A 331 -3.95 2.49 -13.75
CA LEU A 331 -5.20 2.74 -13.04
C LEU A 331 -5.14 2.39 -11.54
N SER A 332 -4.01 1.88 -11.04
CA SER A 332 -3.88 1.47 -9.64
C SER A 332 -4.09 2.62 -8.67
N LEU A 333 -3.52 3.81 -8.92
CA LEU A 333 -3.76 4.96 -8.06
C LEU A 333 -5.20 5.48 -8.16
N GLU A 334 -5.79 5.50 -9.35
CA GLU A 334 -7.19 5.90 -9.55
C GLU A 334 -8.13 4.96 -8.79
N THR A 335 -7.85 3.65 -8.86
CA THR A 335 -8.57 2.61 -8.12
C THR A 335 -8.40 2.78 -6.62
N LEU A 336 -7.16 2.96 -6.13
CA LEU A 336 -6.89 3.16 -4.70
C LEU A 336 -7.55 4.43 -4.17
N LYS A 337 -7.55 5.53 -4.92
CA LYS A 337 -8.24 6.78 -4.54
C LYS A 337 -9.76 6.67 -4.53
N GLY A 338 -10.31 5.58 -5.10
CA GLY A 338 -11.75 5.39 -5.26
C GLY A 338 -12.34 6.11 -6.48
N GLU A 339 -11.49 6.66 -7.36
CA GLU A 339 -11.90 7.23 -8.64
C GLU A 339 -12.46 6.12 -9.55
N LEU A 340 -11.83 4.93 -9.49
CA LEU A 340 -12.41 3.69 -10.00
C LEU A 340 -12.95 2.86 -8.83
N PRO A 341 -14.15 2.25 -8.97
CA PRO A 341 -14.78 1.53 -7.87
C PRO A 341 -14.03 0.24 -7.55
N GLU A 342 -13.47 0.16 -6.34
CA GLU A 342 -13.01 -1.07 -5.71
C GLU A 342 -13.91 -1.41 -4.52
N TYR A 343 -14.15 -2.69 -4.29
CA TYR A 343 -14.93 -3.16 -3.16
C TYR A 343 -14.15 -4.16 -2.32
N TRP A 344 -14.30 -4.08 -1.01
CA TRP A 344 -13.90 -5.10 -0.05
C TRP A 344 -15.16 -5.83 0.41
N ILE A 345 -15.10 -7.15 0.58
CA ILE A 345 -16.18 -7.86 1.26
C ILE A 345 -15.70 -8.17 2.67
N HIS A 346 -16.29 -7.51 3.66
CA HIS A 346 -15.90 -7.63 5.05
C HIS A 346 -17.15 -7.94 5.88
N ASN A 347 -17.10 -9.04 6.64
CA ASN A 347 -18.24 -9.58 7.41
C ASN A 347 -19.50 -9.82 6.56
N GLY A 348 -19.31 -10.21 5.30
CA GLY A 348 -20.41 -10.43 4.34
C GLY A 348 -21.05 -9.17 3.78
N GLU A 349 -20.52 -7.98 4.10
CA GLU A 349 -20.94 -6.71 3.53
C GLU A 349 -19.92 -6.22 2.49
N GLN A 350 -20.42 -5.74 1.36
CA GLN A 350 -19.61 -5.11 0.33
C GLN A 350 -19.35 -3.64 0.71
N ILE A 351 -18.11 -3.33 1.08
CA ILE A 351 -17.64 -2.00 1.47
C ILE A 351 -16.87 -1.42 0.29
N ARG A 352 -17.27 -0.25 -0.22
CA ARG A 352 -16.45 0.46 -1.20
C ARG A 352 -15.16 0.92 -0.54
N LEU A 353 -14.04 0.62 -1.17
CA LEU A 353 -12.73 1.02 -0.70
C LEU A 353 -12.36 2.36 -1.35
N GLU A 354 -12.01 3.32 -0.51
CA GLU A 354 -11.55 4.63 -0.94
C GLU A 354 -10.37 5.02 -0.04
N TYR A 355 -9.20 5.18 -0.65
CA TYR A 355 -7.99 5.70 -0.01
C TYR A 355 -7.69 7.07 -0.64
N PRO A 356 -8.44 8.13 -0.28
CA PRO A 356 -8.30 9.44 -0.93
C PRO A 356 -6.89 10.04 -0.82
N ASP A 357 -6.14 9.61 0.19
CA ASP A 357 -4.75 10.03 0.44
C ASP A 357 -3.71 9.17 -0.33
N ALA A 358 -4.13 8.21 -1.17
CA ALA A 358 -3.22 7.38 -1.95
C ALA A 358 -2.45 8.22 -2.97
N LYS A 359 -1.13 8.28 -2.79
CA LYS A 359 -0.20 9.08 -3.59
C LYS A 359 1.19 8.47 -3.53
N ILE A 360 2.05 8.75 -4.52
CA ILE A 360 3.42 8.25 -4.59
C ILE A 360 4.41 9.41 -4.49
N GLU A 361 4.61 9.95 -3.29
CA GLU A 361 5.56 11.04 -3.03
C GLU A 361 6.87 10.53 -2.41
N THR A 362 6.81 9.38 -1.74
CA THR A 362 7.94 8.74 -1.09
C THR A 362 8.06 7.27 -1.48
N VAL A 363 9.25 6.69 -1.28
CA VAL A 363 9.46 5.24 -1.44
C VAL A 363 8.54 4.43 -0.53
N LYS A 364 8.29 4.92 0.70
CA LYS A 364 7.33 4.30 1.61
C LYS A 364 5.95 4.23 0.98
N ASP A 365 5.49 5.30 0.32
CA ASP A 365 4.19 5.29 -0.31
C ASP A 365 4.14 4.29 -1.47
N SER A 366 5.20 4.22 -2.30
CA SER A 366 5.27 3.25 -3.40
C SER A 366 5.19 1.81 -2.90
N ILE A 367 5.91 1.47 -1.83
CA ILE A 367 5.85 0.12 -1.23
C ILE A 367 4.48 -0.12 -0.58
N PHE A 368 3.99 0.85 0.20
CA PHE A 368 2.73 0.72 0.94
C PHE A 368 1.54 0.48 0.02
N TRP A 369 1.39 1.32 -1.00
CA TRP A 369 0.31 1.20 -1.96
C TRP A 369 0.56 0.07 -2.96
N GLY A 370 1.81 -0.25 -3.29
CA GLY A 370 2.13 -1.35 -4.20
C GLY A 370 1.82 -2.71 -3.59
N VAL A 371 2.08 -2.90 -2.30
CA VAL A 371 1.64 -4.09 -1.56
C VAL A 371 0.12 -4.17 -1.49
N ARG A 372 -0.56 -3.05 -1.23
CA ARG A 372 -2.04 -3.01 -1.25
C ARG A 372 -2.61 -3.39 -2.61
N TRP A 373 -1.97 -2.92 -3.68
CA TRP A 373 -2.35 -3.24 -5.05
C TRP A 373 -2.11 -4.71 -5.38
N LEU A 374 -1.01 -5.30 -4.90
CA LEU A 374 -0.78 -6.74 -5.05
C LEU A 374 -1.87 -7.57 -4.34
N TYR A 375 -2.32 -7.12 -3.17
CA TYR A 375 -3.47 -7.69 -2.48
C TYR A 375 -4.75 -7.59 -3.31
N HIS A 376 -5.00 -6.44 -3.94
CA HIS A 376 -6.11 -6.28 -4.88
C HIS A 376 -6.04 -7.30 -6.03
N LYS A 377 -4.87 -7.44 -6.67
CA LYS A 377 -4.64 -8.41 -7.75
C LYS A 377 -4.80 -9.87 -7.29
N ALA A 378 -4.58 -10.16 -6.01
CA ALA A 378 -4.76 -11.48 -5.40
C ALA A 378 -6.21 -11.83 -5.06
N GLN A 379 -7.12 -10.84 -5.05
CA GLN A 379 -8.54 -11.04 -4.74
C GLN A 379 -9.36 -11.38 -5.97
N ASN A 380 -10.41 -12.18 -5.76
CA ASN A 380 -11.46 -12.43 -6.73
C ASN A 380 -12.81 -12.65 -5.97
N VAL A 381 -13.93 -12.57 -6.66
CA VAL A 381 -15.27 -12.78 -6.07
C VAL A 381 -15.66 -14.25 -6.22
N SER A 382 -16.19 -14.84 -5.15
CA SER A 382 -16.72 -16.21 -5.21
C SER A 382 -17.95 -16.26 -6.10
N GLN A 383 -17.97 -17.25 -6.98
CA GLN A 383 -19.07 -17.38 -7.94
C GLN A 383 -20.36 -17.97 -7.36
N ASN A 384 -20.23 -18.68 -6.26
CA ASN A 384 -21.38 -19.27 -5.59
C ASN A 384 -21.97 -18.30 -4.57
N ASP A 385 -21.23 -17.26 -4.22
CA ASP A 385 -21.61 -16.29 -3.21
C ASP A 385 -20.87 -14.96 -3.49
N PRO A 386 -21.52 -13.97 -4.12
CA PRO A 386 -20.89 -12.69 -4.42
C PRO A 386 -20.45 -11.92 -3.16
N ASN A 387 -20.88 -12.36 -1.98
CA ASN A 387 -20.46 -11.82 -0.69
C ASN A 387 -19.27 -12.59 -0.08
N ARG A 388 -18.53 -13.36 -0.88
CA ARG A 388 -17.31 -14.02 -0.43
C ARG A 388 -16.14 -13.73 -1.33
N ARG A 389 -14.97 -13.57 -0.72
CA ARG A 389 -13.70 -13.45 -1.46
C ARG A 389 -13.09 -14.82 -1.67
N ILE A 390 -12.54 -15.02 -2.85
CA ILE A 390 -11.59 -16.09 -3.14
C ILE A 390 -10.23 -15.48 -3.43
N TRP A 391 -9.21 -16.10 -2.87
CA TRP A 391 -7.83 -15.68 -3.08
C TRP A 391 -7.17 -16.57 -4.11
N VAL A 392 -6.58 -15.94 -5.12
CA VAL A 392 -5.72 -16.64 -6.05
C VAL A 392 -4.36 -16.89 -5.41
N THR A 393 -3.53 -17.71 -6.06
CA THR A 393 -2.16 -17.91 -5.58
C THR A 393 -1.35 -16.63 -5.73
N TRP A 394 -0.35 -16.39 -4.88
CA TRP A 394 0.53 -15.23 -5.02
C TRP A 394 1.26 -15.19 -6.37
N LYS A 395 1.54 -16.34 -6.98
CA LYS A 395 2.11 -16.39 -8.33
C LYS A 395 1.14 -15.84 -9.38
N GLU A 396 -0.14 -16.17 -9.27
CA GLU A 396 -1.20 -15.64 -10.15
C GLU A 396 -1.47 -14.14 -9.85
N ALA A 397 -1.34 -13.71 -8.60
CA ALA A 397 -1.39 -12.28 -8.26
C ALA A 397 -0.26 -11.49 -8.95
N VAL A 398 0.97 -12.03 -8.97
CA VAL A 398 2.11 -11.44 -9.70
C VAL A 398 1.86 -11.44 -11.21
N GLU A 399 1.25 -12.48 -11.74
CA GLU A 399 0.84 -12.54 -13.15
C GLU A 399 -0.12 -11.41 -13.51
N ARG A 400 -1.10 -11.12 -12.65
CA ARG A 400 -2.07 -10.02 -12.83
C ARG A 400 -1.49 -8.63 -12.50
N TYR A 401 -0.39 -8.59 -11.77
CA TYR A 401 0.33 -7.38 -11.41
C TYR A 401 1.24 -6.91 -12.54
N GLY A 402 1.96 -7.84 -13.16
CA GLY A 402 2.96 -7.56 -14.19
C GLY A 402 2.39 -7.21 -15.56
N PRO A 403 3.27 -6.99 -16.54
CA PRO A 403 2.88 -6.55 -17.87
C PRO A 403 2.25 -7.68 -18.67
N PRO A 404 1.23 -7.37 -19.48
CA PRO A 404 0.55 -8.37 -20.32
C PRO A 404 1.44 -8.92 -21.44
N SER A 405 2.23 -8.04 -22.07
CA SER A 405 3.05 -8.36 -23.25
C SER A 405 4.16 -9.38 -22.96
N ALA A 406 4.67 -9.37 -21.72
CA ALA A 406 5.76 -10.23 -21.27
C ALA A 406 5.37 -11.07 -20.03
N GLN A 407 4.07 -11.31 -19.83
CA GLN A 407 3.51 -11.80 -18.57
C GLN A 407 4.20 -13.06 -18.04
N GLN A 408 4.40 -14.07 -18.89
CA GLN A 408 5.01 -15.33 -18.44
C GLN A 408 6.52 -15.17 -18.15
N GLU A 409 7.21 -14.33 -18.91
CA GLU A 409 8.64 -14.03 -18.70
C GLU A 409 8.83 -13.25 -17.39
N TYR A 410 8.01 -12.23 -17.17
CA TYR A 410 7.98 -11.46 -15.94
C TYR A 410 7.74 -12.35 -14.72
N VAL A 411 6.66 -13.12 -14.72
CA VAL A 411 6.30 -14.01 -13.60
C VAL A 411 7.43 -14.98 -13.32
N ASN A 412 8.04 -15.55 -14.37
CA ASN A 412 9.18 -16.45 -14.19
C ASN A 412 10.41 -15.72 -13.63
N SER A 413 10.68 -14.49 -14.07
CA SER A 413 11.78 -13.66 -13.56
C SER A 413 11.58 -13.32 -12.08
N VAL A 414 10.40 -12.81 -11.70
CA VAL A 414 10.07 -12.52 -10.29
C VAL A 414 10.16 -13.78 -9.44
N TRP A 415 9.66 -14.92 -9.93
CA TRP A 415 9.66 -16.16 -9.17
C TRP A 415 11.05 -16.78 -9.05
N ASP A 416 11.90 -16.61 -10.07
CA ASP A 416 13.33 -16.97 -10.00
C ASP A 416 14.03 -16.11 -8.96
N ILE A 417 13.79 -14.79 -8.97
CA ILE A 417 14.36 -13.86 -7.99
C ILE A 417 13.92 -14.21 -6.57
N TYR A 418 12.62 -14.49 -6.39
CA TYR A 418 12.03 -14.88 -5.12
C TYR A 418 12.64 -16.17 -4.56
N LYS A 419 12.88 -17.17 -5.41
CA LYS A 419 13.41 -18.48 -4.98
C LYS A 419 14.93 -18.51 -4.80
N ASN A 420 15.64 -17.84 -5.70
CA ASN A 420 17.08 -17.99 -5.86
C ASN A 420 17.86 -16.72 -5.45
N GLY A 421 17.16 -15.65 -5.07
CA GLY A 421 17.76 -14.34 -4.90
C GLY A 421 18.07 -13.70 -6.25
N ILE A 422 19.03 -12.78 -6.31
CA ILE A 422 19.21 -11.96 -7.51
C ILE A 422 19.54 -12.79 -8.77
N LYS A 423 18.74 -12.55 -9.82
CA LYS A 423 19.08 -12.86 -11.21
C LYS A 423 20.31 -12.06 -11.60
N LYS A 424 21.47 -12.71 -11.64
CA LYS A 424 22.66 -12.09 -12.25
C LYS A 424 22.31 -11.83 -13.71
N GLU A 425 22.23 -10.57 -14.11
CA GLU A 425 22.22 -10.24 -15.53
C GLU A 425 23.37 -11.00 -16.17
N ALA A 426 23.06 -11.81 -17.19
CA ALA A 426 24.10 -12.49 -17.93
C ALA A 426 25.03 -11.40 -18.42
N SER A 427 26.26 -11.34 -17.88
CA SER A 427 27.29 -10.47 -18.40
C SER A 427 27.67 -11.04 -19.76
N ASN A 428 26.81 -10.85 -20.76
CA ASN A 428 27.15 -10.99 -22.15
C ASN A 428 28.04 -9.79 -22.46
N LEU A 429 29.24 -9.81 -21.87
CA LEU A 429 30.43 -9.26 -22.48
C LEU A 429 30.51 -9.94 -23.84
N ILE A 430 29.80 -9.37 -24.81
CA ILE A 430 30.17 -9.47 -26.21
C ILE A 430 31.62 -9.03 -26.18
N LYS A 431 32.53 -10.02 -26.22
CA LYS A 431 33.97 -9.76 -26.23
C LYS A 431 34.15 -8.68 -27.28
N LEU A 432 34.61 -7.49 -26.89
CA LEU A 432 34.73 -6.30 -27.75
C LEU A 432 35.31 -6.66 -29.15
N TRP A 433 36.15 -7.70 -29.19
CA TRP A 433 36.67 -8.38 -30.37
C TRP A 433 35.63 -8.84 -31.42
N LEU A 434 34.42 -9.26 -31.05
CA LEU A 434 33.37 -9.69 -31.98
C LEU A 434 32.78 -8.50 -32.76
N ILE A 435 32.63 -7.34 -32.09
CA ILE A 435 32.23 -6.08 -32.72
C ILE A 435 33.33 -5.59 -33.68
N ILE A 436 34.60 -5.70 -33.27
CA ILE A 436 35.75 -5.41 -34.14
C ILE A 436 35.79 -6.35 -35.35
N LEU A 437 35.44 -7.63 -35.18
CA LEU A 437 35.43 -8.62 -36.27
C LEU A 437 34.31 -8.36 -37.29
N VAL A 438 33.11 -7.98 -36.82
CA VAL A 438 31.99 -7.62 -37.70
C VAL A 438 32.24 -6.28 -38.38
N ALA A 439 32.81 -5.29 -37.68
CA ALA A 439 33.18 -4.00 -38.26
C ALA A 439 34.28 -4.12 -39.34
N THR A 440 35.23 -5.03 -39.19
CA THR A 440 36.28 -5.28 -40.19
C THR A 440 35.77 -6.07 -41.40
N LEU A 441 34.82 -7.00 -41.23
CA LEU A 441 34.20 -7.73 -42.34
C LEU A 441 33.20 -6.88 -43.14
N SER A 442 32.57 -5.89 -42.51
CA SER A 442 31.59 -5.00 -43.16
C SER A 442 32.25 -3.89 -43.99
N PHE A 443 33.54 -3.63 -43.77
CA PHE A 443 34.31 -2.58 -44.44
C PHE A 443 34.58 -2.87 -45.94
N PHE A 444 34.32 -4.08 -46.42
CA PHE A 444 34.73 -4.52 -47.76
C PHE A 444 33.61 -4.64 -48.82
N SER A 445 32.33 -4.35 -48.54
CA SER A 445 31.29 -4.70 -49.53
C SER A 445 30.17 -3.71 -49.85
N PHE A 446 30.04 -2.55 -49.22
CA PHE A 446 29.08 -1.53 -49.68
C PHE A 446 29.66 -0.13 -49.52
N ALA A 447 30.14 0.46 -50.62
CA ALA A 447 30.81 1.76 -50.60
C ALA A 447 30.03 2.76 -51.46
N LYS A 448 29.10 3.49 -50.83
CA LYS A 448 29.04 4.97 -50.84
C LYS A 448 27.77 5.55 -50.21
N ILE A 449 26.69 4.78 -50.04
CA ILE A 449 25.45 5.26 -49.38
C ILE A 449 25.28 4.64 -47.97
N SER A 450 25.92 3.49 -47.70
CA SER A 450 25.93 2.82 -46.39
C SER A 450 26.92 3.43 -45.37
N ASN A 451 27.93 4.19 -45.81
CA ASN A 451 28.99 4.65 -44.90
C ASN A 451 28.50 5.69 -43.88
N GLU A 452 27.55 6.56 -44.24
CA GLU A 452 27.06 7.56 -43.29
C GLU A 452 26.13 6.95 -42.24
N ILE A 453 25.19 6.09 -42.65
CA ILE A 453 24.28 5.40 -41.72
C ILE A 453 25.05 4.44 -40.80
N HIS A 454 26.06 3.74 -41.33
CA HIS A 454 26.85 2.81 -40.53
C HIS A 454 27.80 3.54 -39.58
N ALA A 455 28.49 4.61 -40.04
CA ALA A 455 29.29 5.46 -39.15
C ALA A 455 28.41 6.07 -38.05
N PHE A 456 27.20 6.51 -38.42
CA PHE A 456 26.23 7.04 -37.48
C PHE A 456 25.78 6.02 -36.43
N LYS A 457 25.42 4.78 -36.82
CA LYS A 457 25.09 3.72 -35.85
C LYS A 457 26.24 3.44 -34.89
N VAL A 458 27.48 3.41 -35.39
CA VAL A 458 28.69 3.19 -34.57
C VAL A 458 28.91 4.35 -33.58
N THR A 459 28.88 5.60 -34.04
CA THR A 459 29.03 6.78 -33.16
C THR A 459 27.93 6.85 -32.09
N THR A 460 26.72 6.44 -32.45
CA THR A 460 25.57 6.39 -31.53
C THR A 460 25.76 5.31 -30.47
N LEU A 461 26.17 4.11 -30.88
CA LEU A 461 26.51 3.00 -29.98
C LEU A 461 27.65 3.37 -29.03
N ASP A 462 28.73 3.96 -29.54
CA ASP A 462 29.89 4.35 -28.73
C ASP A 462 29.53 5.41 -27.68
N TYR A 463 28.72 6.40 -28.07
CA TYR A 463 28.22 7.41 -27.14
C TYR A 463 27.41 6.76 -26.01
N PHE A 464 26.40 5.96 -26.34
CA PHE A 464 25.50 5.40 -25.32
C PHE A 464 26.15 4.30 -24.47
N ALA A 465 27.05 3.49 -25.05
CA ALA A 465 27.85 2.53 -24.30
C ALA A 465 28.77 3.23 -23.29
N SER A 466 29.15 4.49 -23.54
CA SER A 466 29.94 5.30 -22.61
C SER A 466 29.11 6.04 -21.56
N GLU A 467 27.86 6.40 -21.87
CA GLU A 467 27.02 7.25 -21.03
C GLU A 467 26.25 6.47 -19.95
N ARG A 468 25.93 5.20 -20.20
CA ARG A 468 25.24 4.32 -19.24
C ARG A 468 25.79 2.89 -19.34
N HIS A 469 26.31 2.34 -18.25
CA HIS A 469 26.87 0.98 -18.20
C HIS A 469 25.81 -0.15 -18.26
N ARG A 470 24.65 0.11 -18.87
CA ARG A 470 23.64 -0.91 -19.18
C ARG A 470 23.98 -1.55 -20.53
N GLN A 471 23.65 -2.83 -20.69
CA GLN A 471 23.80 -3.48 -21.97
C GLN A 471 22.65 -3.02 -22.88
N ILE A 472 23.00 -2.33 -23.96
CA ILE A 472 22.05 -2.01 -25.02
C ILE A 472 21.67 -3.32 -25.73
N GLN A 473 20.39 -3.68 -25.71
CA GLN A 473 19.86 -4.83 -26.45
C GLN A 473 19.67 -4.47 -27.92
N ASN A 474 19.11 -3.28 -28.17
CA ASN A 474 18.82 -2.78 -29.50
C ASN A 474 18.84 -1.25 -29.54
N ILE A 475 19.07 -0.69 -30.74
CA ILE A 475 18.87 0.74 -30.99
C ILE A 475 18.13 0.89 -32.32
N GLU A 476 16.91 1.40 -32.25
CA GLU A 476 16.23 1.91 -33.44
C GLU A 476 16.67 3.36 -33.67
N THR A 477 17.05 3.67 -34.92
CA THR A 477 17.45 5.02 -35.28
C THR A 477 16.74 5.51 -36.53
N LYS A 478 16.20 6.74 -36.50
CA LYS A 478 15.57 7.40 -37.65
C LYS A 478 16.25 8.74 -37.93
N TYR A 479 16.57 9.00 -39.20
CA TYR A 479 17.19 10.25 -39.64
C TYR A 479 16.19 11.14 -40.39
N TYR A 480 16.08 12.39 -39.97
CA TYR A 480 15.21 13.39 -40.57
C TYR A 480 16.04 14.38 -41.40
N LYS A 481 16.16 14.07 -42.70
CA LYS A 481 17.14 14.68 -43.62
C LYS A 481 17.10 16.20 -43.69
N ASN A 482 15.91 16.81 -43.61
CA ASN A 482 15.74 18.23 -43.88
C ASN A 482 16.31 19.13 -42.77
N THR A 483 16.43 18.61 -41.55
CA THR A 483 16.82 19.39 -40.37
C THR A 483 18.15 18.90 -39.77
N GLY A 484 18.62 17.73 -40.22
CA GLY A 484 19.73 17.03 -39.61
C GLY A 484 19.37 16.38 -38.27
N LEU A 485 18.08 16.30 -37.93
CA LEU A 485 17.64 15.67 -36.68
C LEU A 485 17.74 14.15 -36.76
N ILE A 486 18.05 13.56 -35.62
CA ILE A 486 18.17 12.13 -35.42
C ILE A 486 17.34 11.76 -34.21
N LEU A 487 16.57 10.69 -34.37
CA LEU A 487 15.83 10.03 -33.30
C LEU A 487 16.50 8.69 -33.03
N GLY A 488 16.79 8.41 -31.76
CA GLY A 488 17.23 7.13 -31.25
C GLY A 488 16.25 6.62 -30.19
N ILE A 489 15.82 5.37 -30.32
CA ILE A 489 15.09 4.61 -29.29
C ILE A 489 16.04 3.50 -28.85
N ILE A 490 16.45 3.53 -27.58
CA ILE A 490 17.47 2.65 -27.03
C ILE A 490 16.79 1.62 -26.14
N GLU A 491 16.76 0.37 -26.57
CA GLU A 491 16.20 -0.74 -25.81
C GLU A 491 17.26 -1.31 -24.88
N TRP A 492 17.03 -1.18 -23.57
CA TRP A 492 17.94 -1.66 -22.53
C TRP A 492 17.53 -3.03 -22.01
N GLU A 493 16.23 -3.26 -21.90
CA GLU A 493 15.64 -4.55 -21.56
C GLU A 493 14.45 -4.75 -22.50
N LYS A 494 14.44 -5.91 -23.15
CA LYS A 494 13.54 -6.17 -24.26
C LYS A 494 12.09 -6.05 -23.80
N ASP A 495 11.29 -5.27 -24.52
CA ASP A 495 9.87 -5.02 -24.23
C ASP A 495 9.62 -4.39 -22.83
N TRP A 496 10.66 -3.90 -22.14
CA TRP A 496 10.59 -3.49 -20.73
C TRP A 496 11.16 -2.11 -20.43
N TRP A 497 12.24 -1.70 -21.11
CA TRP A 497 12.83 -0.39 -20.83
C TRP A 497 13.50 0.20 -22.08
N GLU A 498 12.94 1.30 -22.57
CA GLU A 498 13.45 2.05 -23.72
C GLU A 498 13.68 3.51 -23.36
N ASP A 499 14.82 4.07 -23.80
CA ASP A 499 15.08 5.50 -23.68
C ASP A 499 14.88 6.20 -25.04
N LEU A 500 14.18 7.32 -25.02
CA LEU A 500 14.09 8.25 -26.13
C LEU A 500 15.30 9.21 -26.13
N ARG A 501 15.96 9.37 -27.28
CA ARG A 501 17.03 10.34 -27.50
C ARG A 501 16.87 11.04 -28.83
N VAL A 502 17.16 12.34 -28.84
CA VAL A 502 17.20 13.14 -30.06
C VAL A 502 18.52 13.87 -30.17
N GLY A 503 19.10 13.90 -31.36
CA GLY A 503 20.35 14.59 -31.64
C GLY A 503 20.31 15.37 -32.95
N ILE A 504 21.24 16.31 -33.09
CA ILE A 504 21.48 17.04 -34.34
C ILE A 504 22.77 16.51 -34.94
N PHE A 505 22.69 15.96 -36.15
CA PHE A 505 23.84 15.45 -36.89
C PHE A 505 24.36 16.47 -37.88
N ARG A 506 25.57 16.99 -37.63
CA ARG A 506 26.29 17.94 -38.49
C ARG A 506 27.77 17.62 -38.48
N ASP A 507 28.42 17.73 -39.62
CA ASP A 507 29.87 17.55 -39.75
C ASP A 507 30.38 16.23 -39.15
N LYS A 508 29.60 15.15 -39.33
CA LYS A 508 29.86 13.79 -38.79
C LYS A 508 29.84 13.67 -37.26
N ASN A 509 29.33 14.67 -36.55
CA ASN A 509 29.15 14.64 -35.10
C ASN A 509 27.67 14.73 -34.73
N ILE A 510 27.29 14.09 -33.63
CA ILE A 510 25.95 14.18 -33.05
C ILE A 510 26.02 15.10 -31.84
N SER A 511 25.20 16.16 -31.84
CA SER A 511 24.93 16.96 -30.64
C SER A 511 23.59 16.54 -30.06
N TRP A 512 23.59 15.83 -28.93
CA TRP A 512 22.36 15.40 -28.27
C TRP A 512 21.57 16.59 -27.70
N ILE A 513 20.26 16.51 -27.85
CA ILE A 513 19.27 17.49 -27.41
C ILE A 513 18.76 17.06 -26.04
N GLU A 514 18.66 17.99 -25.10
CA GLU A 514 18.07 17.75 -23.78
C GLU A 514 16.55 17.58 -23.92
N ILE A 515 15.96 16.62 -23.20
CA ILE A 515 14.51 16.44 -23.13
C ILE A 515 14.06 16.91 -21.75
N GLU A 516 13.29 18.01 -21.70
CA GLU A 516 12.90 18.65 -20.43
C GLU A 516 12.04 17.72 -19.57
N GLU A 517 11.09 17.03 -20.21
CA GLU A 517 10.23 16.03 -19.58
C GLU A 517 10.12 14.80 -20.51
N PRO A 518 11.04 13.82 -20.41
CA PRO A 518 10.96 12.63 -21.25
C PRO A 518 9.65 11.86 -21.00
N PRO A 519 9.25 10.97 -21.94
CA PRO A 519 8.14 10.05 -21.70
C PRO A 519 8.35 9.34 -20.37
N SER A 520 7.28 9.24 -19.58
CA SER A 520 7.33 8.64 -18.24
C SER A 520 7.15 7.12 -18.28
N GLU A 521 6.70 6.62 -19.42
CA GLU A 521 6.47 5.23 -19.70
C GLU A 521 7.77 4.45 -19.92
N GLN A 522 7.69 3.15 -19.69
CA GLN A 522 8.81 2.24 -19.79
C GLN A 522 9.27 1.97 -21.22
N SER A 523 8.38 2.00 -22.21
CA SER A 523 8.68 1.70 -23.61
C SER A 523 8.12 2.75 -24.56
N ILE A 524 8.71 2.88 -25.73
CA ILE A 524 8.32 3.76 -26.84
C ILE A 524 7.71 2.89 -27.95
N LEU A 525 6.37 2.84 -27.98
CA LEU A 525 5.63 2.12 -29.02
C LEU A 525 5.95 2.67 -30.42
N PHE A 526 6.10 3.98 -30.53
CA PHE A 526 6.43 4.65 -31.79
C PHE A 526 6.91 6.09 -31.56
N ALA A 527 7.87 6.54 -32.37
CA ALA A 527 8.19 7.96 -32.47
C ALA A 527 8.54 8.38 -33.91
N ARG A 528 8.15 9.62 -34.28
CA ARG A 528 8.48 10.25 -35.57
C ARG A 528 8.51 11.78 -35.47
N PHE A 529 9.22 12.42 -36.39
CA PHE A 529 9.09 13.86 -36.62
C PHE A 529 7.94 14.16 -37.58
N ILE A 530 7.20 15.23 -37.30
CA ILE A 530 6.10 15.76 -38.09
C ILE A 530 6.24 17.29 -38.22
N GLU A 531 5.65 17.85 -39.27
CA GLU A 531 5.53 19.30 -39.46
C GLU A 531 4.08 19.70 -39.15
N LEU A 532 3.90 20.67 -38.26
CA LEU A 532 2.58 21.18 -37.88
C LEU A 532 2.44 22.64 -38.32
N SER A 533 1.27 22.99 -38.88
CA SER A 533 0.97 24.40 -39.18
C SER A 533 1.00 25.23 -37.91
N GLY A 534 1.50 26.46 -38.01
CA GLY A 534 1.64 27.36 -36.86
C GLY A 534 2.90 27.14 -36.02
N PHE A 535 3.65 26.05 -36.24
CA PHE A 535 4.92 25.79 -35.57
C PHE A 535 6.09 26.08 -36.52
N SER A 536 7.11 26.78 -36.03
CA SER A 536 8.30 27.12 -36.81
C SER A 536 9.37 26.03 -36.81
N ASN A 537 9.24 25.06 -35.89
CA ASN A 537 10.19 23.97 -35.70
C ASN A 537 9.50 22.61 -35.88
N PRO A 538 10.27 21.57 -36.24
CA PRO A 538 9.75 20.21 -36.29
C PRO A 538 9.22 19.77 -34.92
N ILE A 539 8.13 19.00 -34.96
CA ILE A 539 7.52 18.40 -33.77
C ILE A 539 7.88 16.91 -33.73
N LEU A 540 8.28 16.40 -32.56
CA LEU A 540 8.46 14.98 -32.32
C LEU A 540 7.18 14.42 -31.69
N GLU A 541 6.50 13.54 -32.41
CA GLU A 541 5.39 12.72 -31.89
C GLU A 541 5.96 11.43 -31.29
N VAL A 542 5.51 11.10 -30.08
CA VAL A 542 5.93 9.90 -29.34
C VAL A 542 4.71 9.24 -28.71
N TYR A 543 4.54 7.94 -28.91
CA TYR A 543 3.62 7.11 -28.12
C TYR A 543 4.47 6.33 -27.12
N GLY A 544 4.31 6.66 -25.84
CA GLY A 544 4.86 5.88 -24.73
C GLY A 544 3.88 4.78 -24.32
N ILE A 545 4.38 3.64 -23.87
CA ILE A 545 3.60 2.55 -23.32
C ILE A 545 4.25 2.03 -22.04
N THR A 546 3.45 1.92 -20.99
CA THR A 546 3.85 1.35 -19.73
C THR A 546 4.00 -0.15 -19.88
N HIS A 547 4.70 -0.77 -18.93
CA HIS A 547 4.81 -2.23 -18.92
C HIS A 547 3.40 -2.86 -18.87
N VAL A 548 2.47 -2.32 -18.06
CA VAL A 548 1.09 -2.82 -18.02
C VAL A 548 0.29 -2.56 -19.29
N GLY A 549 0.77 -1.81 -20.29
CA GLY A 549 0.14 -1.67 -21.60
C GLY A 549 -0.71 -0.41 -21.80
N HIS A 550 -0.78 0.48 -20.80
CA HIS A 550 -1.38 1.81 -20.91
C HIS A 550 -0.33 2.84 -21.34
N GLY A 551 -0.72 4.05 -21.76
CA GLY A 551 0.28 5.09 -22.02
C GLY A 551 -0.24 6.32 -22.75
N ASN A 552 0.68 7.24 -23.01
CA ASN A 552 0.35 8.56 -23.55
C ASN A 552 0.94 8.80 -24.94
N ILE A 553 0.29 9.69 -25.68
CA ILE A 553 0.92 10.41 -26.78
C ILE A 553 1.56 11.69 -26.23
N TYR A 554 2.74 12.01 -26.73
CA TYR A 554 3.49 13.24 -26.46
C TYR A 554 3.79 13.96 -27.77
N LEU A 555 3.75 15.29 -27.72
CA LEU A 555 4.34 16.14 -28.76
C LEU A 555 5.42 17.01 -28.13
N TYR A 556 6.59 17.05 -28.76
CA TYR A 556 7.71 17.90 -28.36
C TYR A 556 8.11 18.85 -29.49
N GLU A 557 8.24 20.14 -29.20
CA GLU A 557 8.84 21.10 -30.12
C GLU A 557 10.37 21.09 -29.97
N VAL A 558 11.11 21.00 -31.08
CA VAL A 558 12.56 21.12 -31.10
C VAL A 558 12.95 22.60 -31.07
N LYS A 559 13.33 23.13 -29.91
CA LYS A 559 13.67 24.55 -29.73
C LYS A 559 14.91 24.75 -28.90
N ASP A 560 15.84 25.59 -29.36
CA ASP A 560 17.07 25.96 -28.63
C ASP A 560 17.90 24.77 -28.12
N LYS A 561 17.99 23.69 -28.93
CA LYS A 561 18.63 22.41 -28.56
C LYS A 561 17.99 21.72 -27.35
N LYS A 562 16.70 21.95 -27.14
CA LYS A 562 15.84 21.21 -26.21
C LYS A 562 14.61 20.64 -26.92
N LEU A 563 14.08 19.55 -26.40
CA LEU A 563 12.72 19.09 -26.67
C LEU A 563 11.81 19.62 -25.59
N ILE A 564 10.98 20.61 -25.94
CA ILE A 564 9.99 21.20 -25.04
C ILE A 564 8.69 20.44 -25.23
N LYS A 565 8.19 19.80 -24.18
CA LYS A 565 6.91 19.08 -24.23
C LYS A 565 5.79 20.11 -24.41
N ILE A 566 5.07 20.00 -25.52
CA ILE A 566 3.93 20.88 -25.79
C ILE A 566 2.61 20.17 -25.59
N PHE A 567 2.52 18.83 -25.70
CA PHE A 567 1.28 18.06 -25.53
C PHE A 567 1.53 16.74 -24.79
N LYS A 568 0.57 16.32 -23.96
CA LYS A 568 0.50 14.97 -23.38
C LYS A 568 -0.95 14.58 -23.12
N THR A 569 -1.38 13.41 -23.59
CA THR A 569 -2.68 12.82 -23.19
C THR A 569 -2.67 11.29 -23.34
N ALA A 570 -3.58 10.61 -22.66
CA ALA A 570 -3.76 9.16 -22.76
C ALA A 570 -4.22 8.79 -24.18
N ALA A 571 -3.46 7.93 -24.84
CA ALA A 571 -3.71 7.51 -26.23
C ALA A 571 -3.19 6.10 -26.54
N VAL A 572 -2.64 5.39 -25.55
CA VAL A 572 -2.23 3.99 -25.64
C VAL A 572 -2.97 3.22 -24.56
N ASP A 573 -3.61 2.13 -24.95
CA ASP A 573 -4.28 1.22 -24.05
C ASP A 573 -4.45 -0.13 -24.75
N SER A 574 -3.55 -1.04 -24.44
CA SER A 574 -3.50 -2.40 -24.97
C SER A 574 -3.83 -3.46 -23.91
N TYR A 575 -4.09 -3.02 -22.68
CA TYR A 575 -4.32 -3.93 -21.57
C TYR A 575 -5.74 -3.90 -21.07
N ASN A 576 -6.36 -5.06 -21.13
CA ASN A 576 -7.66 -5.26 -20.54
C ASN A 576 -7.51 -5.31 -19.02
N GLU A 577 -7.49 -4.14 -18.37
CA GLU A 577 -7.61 -4.05 -16.93
C GLU A 577 -9.02 -4.47 -16.52
N ARG A 578 -9.14 -5.76 -16.28
CA ARG A 578 -10.37 -6.44 -15.90
C ARG A 578 -10.75 -6.04 -14.48
N VAL A 579 -11.65 -5.07 -14.36
CA VAL A 579 -12.19 -4.64 -13.07
C VAL A 579 -13.52 -5.35 -12.84
N TRP A 580 -13.64 -5.97 -11.67
CA TRP A 580 -14.94 -6.44 -11.22
C TRP A 580 -15.81 -5.24 -10.84
N SER A 581 -16.97 -5.08 -11.46
CA SER A 581 -17.93 -4.06 -11.05
C SER A 581 -19.36 -4.53 -11.30
N PHE A 582 -20.27 -4.11 -10.42
CA PHE A 582 -21.69 -4.42 -10.59
C PHE A 582 -22.28 -3.71 -11.80
N GLU A 583 -21.76 -2.52 -12.11
CA GLU A 583 -22.09 -1.72 -13.28
C GLU A 583 -21.75 -2.49 -14.58
N ASN A 584 -20.61 -3.19 -14.64
CA ASN A 584 -20.26 -4.04 -15.78
C ASN A 584 -21.29 -5.14 -16.01
N TYR A 585 -21.77 -5.78 -14.93
CA TYR A 585 -22.82 -6.79 -15.05
C TYR A 585 -24.13 -6.19 -15.55
N GLN A 586 -24.50 -5.01 -15.06
CA GLN A 586 -25.71 -4.31 -15.54
C GLN A 586 -25.61 -3.88 -17.01
N SER A 587 -24.45 -3.36 -17.43
CA SER A 587 -24.25 -2.82 -18.77
C SER A 587 -24.01 -3.91 -19.83
N TYR A 588 -23.27 -4.97 -19.47
CA TYR A 588 -22.76 -5.94 -20.44
C TYR A 588 -23.15 -7.40 -20.14
N GLY A 589 -23.70 -7.68 -18.94
CA GLY A 589 -24.02 -9.04 -18.50
C GLY A 589 -22.82 -9.84 -17.99
N TYR A 590 -21.69 -9.19 -17.76
CA TYR A 590 -20.45 -9.81 -17.26
C TYR A 590 -19.90 -9.03 -16.07
N ASP A 591 -19.46 -9.74 -15.05
CA ASP A 591 -19.01 -9.13 -13.80
C ASP A 591 -17.64 -8.45 -13.91
N THR A 592 -16.85 -8.84 -14.90
CA THR A 592 -15.43 -8.47 -15.02
C THR A 592 -15.13 -8.06 -16.45
N CYS A 593 -14.95 -6.75 -16.64
CA CYS A 593 -14.69 -6.15 -17.94
C CYS A 593 -13.63 -5.05 -17.83
N GLY A 594 -12.95 -4.77 -18.93
CA GLY A 594 -12.09 -3.61 -19.10
C GLY A 594 -12.24 -3.03 -20.50
N GLN A 595 -11.56 -1.91 -20.72
CA GLN A 595 -11.57 -1.17 -21.98
C GLN A 595 -10.16 -1.21 -22.58
N ILE A 596 -10.05 -1.40 -23.89
CA ILE A 596 -8.80 -1.30 -24.64
C ILE A 596 -9.04 -0.58 -25.96
N TYR A 597 -8.02 0.04 -26.54
CA TYR A 597 -8.11 0.58 -27.90
C TYR A 597 -7.98 -0.53 -28.95
N GLU A 598 -8.71 -0.40 -30.08
CA GLU A 598 -8.82 -1.46 -31.10
C GLU A 598 -7.50 -1.87 -31.77
N ASP A 599 -6.45 -1.05 -31.69
CA ASP A 599 -5.10 -1.38 -32.13
C ASP A 599 -4.05 -1.10 -31.03
N GLY A 600 -4.48 -1.13 -29.77
CA GLY A 600 -3.68 -0.74 -28.61
C GLY A 600 -3.40 0.76 -28.49
N LYS A 601 -3.85 1.59 -29.45
CA LYS A 601 -3.70 3.05 -29.41
C LYS A 601 -4.80 3.79 -30.19
N LEU A 602 -4.94 5.08 -29.90
CA LEU A 602 -5.66 6.02 -30.75
C LEU A 602 -4.75 6.52 -31.87
N SER A 603 -5.34 6.83 -33.03
CA SER A 603 -4.67 7.45 -34.17
C SER A 603 -4.75 8.97 -34.07
N ALA A 604 -3.60 9.64 -34.09
CA ALA A 604 -3.53 11.10 -34.16
C ALA A 604 -3.56 11.62 -35.60
N ALA A 605 -4.40 12.62 -35.82
CA ALA A 605 -4.41 13.49 -36.99
C ALA A 605 -4.23 14.94 -36.55
N TYR A 606 -3.75 15.77 -37.48
CA TYR A 606 -3.44 17.17 -37.21
C TYR A 606 -4.10 18.09 -38.23
N SER A 607 -4.92 19.02 -37.77
CA SER A 607 -5.65 19.96 -38.62
C SER A 607 -6.04 21.20 -37.82
N ASP A 608 -6.05 22.35 -38.46
CA ASP A 608 -6.51 23.62 -37.86
C ASP A 608 -8.05 23.64 -37.80
N MET A 609 -8.61 23.18 -36.67
CA MET A 609 -10.05 22.99 -36.49
C MET A 609 -10.76 24.32 -36.21
N ASN A 610 -10.07 25.25 -35.55
CA ASN A 610 -10.62 26.55 -35.15
C ASN A 610 -10.29 27.70 -36.13
N LYS A 611 -9.48 27.44 -37.17
CA LYS A 611 -9.00 28.37 -38.20
C LYS A 611 -8.09 29.48 -37.67
N ASP A 612 -7.31 29.22 -36.61
CA ASP A 612 -6.35 30.17 -36.05
C ASP A 612 -4.95 30.11 -36.69
N GLY A 613 -4.76 29.19 -37.64
CA GLY A 613 -3.51 28.96 -38.37
C GLY A 613 -2.57 27.96 -37.70
N VAL A 614 -2.96 27.38 -36.55
CA VAL A 614 -2.20 26.37 -35.82
C VAL A 614 -2.86 25.01 -35.96
N SER A 615 -2.08 23.95 -36.11
CA SER A 615 -2.62 22.59 -36.15
C SER A 615 -3.08 22.14 -34.77
N ASP A 616 -4.31 21.63 -34.69
CA ASP A 616 -4.87 20.99 -33.52
C ASP A 616 -4.62 19.47 -33.51
N VAL A 617 -4.77 18.79 -32.37
CA VAL A 617 -4.67 17.32 -32.29
C VAL A 617 -6.06 16.71 -32.29
N VAL A 618 -6.29 15.78 -33.23
CA VAL A 618 -7.51 14.98 -33.29
C VAL A 618 -7.14 13.52 -33.07
N LEU A 619 -7.57 12.94 -31.94
CA LEU A 619 -7.39 11.52 -31.64
C LEU A 619 -8.64 10.74 -32.04
N THR A 620 -8.45 9.72 -32.88
CA THR A 620 -9.54 8.87 -33.40
C THR A 620 -9.21 7.40 -33.20
N GLY A 621 -10.23 6.58 -32.97
CA GLY A 621 -10.05 5.14 -32.83
C GLY A 621 -11.32 4.48 -32.36
N LYS A 622 -11.19 3.26 -31.83
CA LYS A 622 -12.30 2.59 -31.15
C LYS A 622 -11.84 2.02 -29.82
N ILE A 623 -12.73 2.07 -28.84
CA ILE A 623 -12.62 1.36 -27.57
C ILE A 623 -13.39 0.06 -27.70
N ASN A 624 -12.73 -1.05 -27.44
CA ASN A 624 -13.34 -2.36 -27.24
C ASN A 624 -13.59 -2.56 -25.75
N VAL A 625 -14.83 -2.88 -25.37
CA VAL A 625 -15.11 -3.43 -24.05
C VAL A 625 -14.88 -4.93 -24.13
N VAL A 626 -13.91 -5.40 -23.36
CA VAL A 626 -13.53 -6.81 -23.33
C VAL A 626 -13.87 -7.36 -21.95
N CYS A 627 -14.79 -8.33 -21.93
CA CYS A 627 -15.21 -8.99 -20.70
C CYS A 627 -14.65 -10.40 -20.61
N GLU A 628 -14.54 -10.88 -19.39
CA GLU A 628 -14.13 -12.26 -19.11
C GLU A 628 -15.35 -13.18 -19.21
N GLU A 629 -15.39 -14.01 -20.25
CA GLU A 629 -16.36 -15.11 -20.32
C GLU A 629 -15.79 -16.32 -19.57
N ARG A 630 -16.58 -16.82 -18.62
CA ARG A 630 -16.26 -18.04 -17.90
C ARG A 630 -16.85 -19.26 -18.59
N ILE A 631 -16.01 -20.05 -19.26
CA ILE A 631 -16.39 -21.35 -19.81
C ILE A 631 -16.16 -22.42 -18.74
N ARG A 632 -17.25 -22.93 -18.15
CA ARG A 632 -17.21 -24.06 -17.22
C ARG A 632 -17.23 -25.38 -18.00
N THR A 633 -16.22 -26.22 -17.78
CA THR A 633 -16.25 -27.64 -18.16
C THR A 633 -16.32 -28.49 -16.89
N GLU A 634 -16.63 -29.79 -17.02
CA GLU A 634 -16.74 -30.70 -15.85
C GLU A 634 -15.46 -30.73 -14.98
N ASN A 635 -14.29 -30.47 -15.58
CA ASN A 635 -12.99 -30.65 -14.90
C ASN A 635 -12.22 -29.36 -14.65
N PHE A 636 -12.57 -28.25 -15.30
CA PHE A 636 -11.90 -26.96 -15.09
C PHE A 636 -12.75 -25.77 -15.52
N THR A 637 -12.41 -24.63 -14.94
CA THR A 637 -12.86 -23.32 -15.43
C THR A 637 -11.82 -22.77 -16.39
N LYS A 638 -12.24 -22.38 -17.58
CA LYS A 638 -11.44 -21.56 -18.49
C LYS A 638 -12.04 -20.16 -18.56
N TYR A 639 -11.16 -19.17 -18.59
CA TYR A 639 -11.51 -17.79 -18.83
C TYR A 639 -11.09 -17.42 -20.25
N THR A 640 -12.00 -16.82 -21.00
CA THR A 640 -11.75 -16.35 -22.37
C THR A 640 -12.20 -14.92 -22.52
N ASP A 641 -11.37 -14.10 -23.16
CA ASP A 641 -11.76 -12.74 -23.51
C ASP A 641 -12.82 -12.74 -24.60
N ILE A 642 -13.88 -11.99 -24.36
CA ILE A 642 -14.91 -11.72 -25.36
C ILE A 642 -15.08 -10.22 -25.52
N LYS A 643 -15.13 -9.76 -26.77
CA LYS A 643 -15.48 -8.38 -27.09
C LYS A 643 -17.00 -8.25 -27.03
N VAL A 644 -17.50 -7.48 -26.06
CA VAL A 644 -18.95 -7.31 -25.82
C VAL A 644 -19.50 -6.01 -26.37
N SER A 645 -18.65 -5.00 -26.56
CA SER A 645 -19.03 -3.70 -27.10
C SER A 645 -17.86 -3.05 -27.83
N GLU A 646 -18.19 -2.13 -28.74
CA GLU A 646 -17.26 -1.31 -29.50
C GLU A 646 -17.81 0.12 -29.55
N MET A 647 -16.98 1.10 -29.22
CA MET A 647 -17.34 2.51 -29.21
C MET A 647 -16.31 3.31 -30.00
N SER A 648 -16.74 4.17 -30.91
CA SER A 648 -15.83 5.10 -31.59
C SER A 648 -15.37 6.19 -30.62
N VAL A 649 -14.08 6.50 -30.65
CA VAL A 649 -13.48 7.62 -29.92
C VAL A 649 -13.11 8.72 -30.90
N TYR A 650 -13.46 9.94 -30.54
CA TYR A 650 -13.11 11.15 -31.27
C TYR A 650 -12.85 12.26 -30.25
N ARG A 651 -11.58 12.63 -30.03
CA ARG A 651 -11.18 13.69 -29.08
C ARG A 651 -10.46 14.80 -29.84
N ILE A 652 -10.85 16.05 -29.62
CA ILE A 652 -10.20 17.22 -30.20
C ILE A 652 -9.49 17.99 -29.07
N TYR A 653 -8.21 18.29 -29.28
CA TYR A 653 -7.44 19.17 -28.42
C TYR A 653 -7.06 20.40 -29.23
N LEU A 654 -7.57 21.57 -28.82
CA LEU A 654 -7.25 22.83 -29.46
C LEU A 654 -5.99 23.43 -28.87
N TRP A 655 -5.08 23.92 -29.70
CA TRP A 655 -3.92 24.67 -29.22
C TRP A 655 -4.32 26.09 -28.83
N ASN A 656 -4.09 26.46 -27.57
CA ASN A 656 -4.10 27.85 -27.13
C ASN A 656 -2.66 28.25 -26.83
N LYS A 657 -2.26 29.52 -27.04
CA LYS A 657 -0.86 30.02 -27.04
C LYS A 657 0.04 29.57 -25.87
N ASN A 658 -0.51 29.02 -24.80
CA ASN A 658 0.23 28.47 -23.66
C ASN A 658 -0.21 27.05 -23.21
N ASP A 659 -1.26 26.45 -23.78
CA ASP A 659 -1.75 25.12 -23.34
C ASP A 659 -2.72 24.48 -24.36
N TRP A 660 -2.90 23.15 -24.27
CA TRP A 660 -3.92 22.42 -25.03
C TRP A 660 -5.22 22.33 -24.24
N VAL A 661 -6.34 22.66 -24.89
CA VAL A 661 -7.67 22.55 -24.28
C VAL A 661 -8.43 21.43 -24.97
N GLU A 662 -8.80 20.39 -24.21
CA GLU A 662 -9.71 19.36 -24.69
C GLU A 662 -11.10 19.96 -24.91
N VAL A 663 -11.60 19.84 -26.13
CA VAL A 663 -12.98 20.17 -26.48
C VAL A 663 -13.73 18.86 -26.56
N ILE A 664 -14.44 18.54 -25.47
CA ILE A 664 -15.30 17.37 -25.38
C ILE A 664 -16.50 17.59 -26.30
N ASP A 665 -16.71 16.67 -27.23
CA ASP A 665 -17.94 16.56 -28.03
C ASP A 665 -18.81 15.42 -27.49
#